data_AF-A0A3S2MF54-F1
#
_entry.id   AF-A0A3S2MF54-F1
#
_cell.length_a   1.000
_cell.length_b   1.000
_cell.length_c   1.000
_cell.angle_alpha   90.00
_cell.angle_beta   90.00
_cell.angle_gamma   90.00
#
_symmetry.space_group_name_H-M   'P 1'
#
loop_
_entity.id
_entity.type
_entity.pdbx_description
1 polymer ?
#
loop_
_entity_poly.entity_id
_entity_poly.type
_entity_poly.pdbx_seq_one_letter_code
_entity_poly.pdbx_strand_id
1 'polypeptide(L)'
;MDECCVSGEETERLRIHKEIERQLRRDKRDLHRELKLLLLGTGESGKSTFIKQMRIIHGKGYSESDKKGFIRLVNQNIVTAIQALIDAMRTLKIDYVDDQNMSNADKLSQVDITQITQALESWQVDAIKKVWTDHGVQRCYERRREYQLSDSAKYYLSDLDRISSPQYIPTLQDILRVRVATTGIIEYPFDLSKVIFRMVDVGGQRSERKKWIHCFEDVTSVVFLAALSEYDQVLFESKDDNRLRESLALFETIMSYKWFQESSTILFLNKTDLLEEKITKSHLVDYFSDFTGPKENADAAKKYILQEYVKRHGGRHKPLYTHYTCATDTENIRVVFKAVKDTLLRDNLERFLDKREKINKVLQGMDLESETIMNSEDGDNRPVPPSSLSLQGASSQRKKLSAPRISLSLDQSEDDLGETPDDLDINVDDLDTPDEGDYLDYTDHELDWEEPSAANRSGTNESYNTIPTYSADEERQDARLWRSVVIGEQEHRINMKIIEPYMRVISHGGYYGNGVNAIIVFAACFLPDSDREDYHEIMENLFLYVISTLELMVAEDYMIVYLNGATPHRRMPGLGWLKKLRKNLKSFIILHPSWFIRTVLAITKPFISAKFSSKIKYVNSLDELQQLIPMDCVQIPECIIKVDKELKEAAENSKMNSFLQGTEAAAASRTDRQDEAGASRS
;
A
#
# COMPACT_ATOMS: atom_id res chain seq x y z
N MET A 1 -24.61 -26.22 47.33
CA MET A 1 -23.62 -26.70 46.35
C MET A 1 -24.29 -26.64 45.00
N ASP A 2 -24.14 -25.52 44.31
CA ASP A 2 -24.51 -25.41 42.90
C ASP A 2 -23.27 -24.89 42.18
N GLU A 3 -22.45 -25.83 41.71
CA GLU A 3 -21.36 -25.54 40.78
C GLU A 3 -21.99 -25.02 39.49
N CYS A 4 -21.83 -23.71 39.25
CA CYS A 4 -22.22 -23.08 38.00
C CYS A 4 -21.24 -23.55 36.91
N CYS A 5 -21.61 -24.61 36.21
CA CYS A 5 -20.89 -25.12 35.06
C CYS A 5 -20.86 -24.06 33.94
N VAL A 6 -19.76 -23.32 33.86
CA VAL A 6 -19.44 -22.48 32.70
C VAL A 6 -19.45 -23.40 31.46
N SER A 7 -20.27 -23.08 30.47
CA SER A 7 -20.39 -23.91 29.26
C SER A 7 -19.01 -24.00 28.57
N GLY A 8 -18.70 -25.16 27.96
CA GLY A 8 -17.40 -25.37 27.29
C GLY A 8 -17.06 -24.31 26.23
N GLU A 9 -18.08 -23.65 25.68
CA GLU A 9 -17.96 -22.56 24.72
C GLU A 9 -17.49 -21.24 25.38
N GLU A 10 -17.90 -20.99 26.61
CA GLU A 10 -17.55 -19.79 27.37
C GLU A 10 -16.14 -19.91 27.98
N THR A 11 -15.72 -21.11 28.37
CA THR A 11 -14.33 -21.40 28.73
C THR A 11 -13.37 -21.21 27.55
N GLU A 12 -13.76 -21.61 26.34
CA GLU A 12 -12.94 -21.42 25.13
C GLU A 12 -12.89 -19.95 24.70
N ARG A 13 -14.01 -19.20 24.78
CA ARG A 13 -14.02 -17.74 24.55
C ARG A 13 -13.12 -16.99 25.54
N LEU A 14 -13.13 -17.38 26.82
CA LEU A 14 -12.24 -16.81 27.83
C LEU A 14 -10.77 -17.14 27.56
N ARG A 15 -10.47 -18.33 27.02
CA ARG A 15 -9.12 -18.73 26.62
C ARG A 15 -8.63 -17.90 25.43
N ILE A 16 -9.44 -17.76 24.37
CA ILE A 16 -9.14 -16.95 23.20
C ILE A 16 -8.96 -15.48 23.60
N HIS A 17 -9.86 -14.94 24.43
CA HIS A 17 -9.76 -13.57 24.93
C HIS A 17 -8.46 -13.34 25.73
N LYS A 18 -8.09 -14.27 26.63
CA LYS A 18 -6.82 -14.20 27.37
C LYS A 18 -5.60 -14.28 26.45
N GLU A 19 -5.66 -15.06 25.38
CA GLU A 19 -4.56 -15.14 24.41
C GLU A 19 -4.46 -13.87 23.57
N ILE A 20 -5.59 -13.30 23.13
CA ILE A 20 -5.63 -11.99 22.44
C ILE A 20 -5.07 -10.88 23.35
N GLU A 21 -5.47 -10.84 24.64
CA GLU A 21 -4.91 -9.89 25.59
C GLU A 21 -3.40 -10.09 25.78
N ARG A 22 -2.93 -11.33 25.88
CA ARG A 22 -1.48 -11.61 25.94
C ARG A 22 -0.75 -11.13 24.71
N GLN A 23 -1.32 -11.35 23.52
CA GLN A 23 -0.75 -10.90 22.26
C GLN A 23 -0.70 -9.36 22.20
N LEU A 24 -1.80 -8.69 22.51
CA LEU A 24 -1.88 -7.23 22.63
C LEU A 24 -0.85 -6.64 23.61
N ARG A 25 -0.65 -7.29 24.77
CA ARG A 25 0.37 -6.88 25.74
C ARG A 25 1.79 -7.12 25.25
N ARG A 26 2.03 -8.14 24.42
CA ARG A 26 3.33 -8.36 23.74
C ARG A 26 3.54 -7.28 22.69
N ASP A 27 2.61 -7.12 21.75
CA ASP A 27 2.69 -6.14 20.66
C ASP A 27 2.87 -4.72 21.18
N LYS A 28 2.17 -4.33 22.25
CA LYS A 28 2.33 -3.00 22.88
C LYS A 28 3.73 -2.81 23.48
N ARG A 29 4.31 -3.87 24.06
CA ARG A 29 5.66 -3.84 24.64
C ARG A 29 6.73 -3.72 23.56
N ASP A 30 6.51 -4.41 22.45
CA ASP A 30 7.44 -4.43 21.31
C ASP A 30 7.37 -3.11 20.54
N LEU A 31 6.17 -2.55 20.35
CA LEU A 31 5.97 -1.20 19.79
C LEU A 31 6.72 -0.12 20.60
N HIS A 32 6.79 -0.27 21.93
CA HIS A 32 7.54 0.66 22.78
C HIS A 32 9.06 0.53 22.68
N ARG A 33 9.57 -0.57 22.12
CA ARG A 33 10.99 -0.84 21.88
C ARG A 33 11.37 -0.65 20.41
N GLU A 34 10.43 -0.22 19.58
CA GLU A 34 10.64 -0.05 18.15
C GLU A 34 11.23 1.33 17.83
N LEU A 35 12.28 1.33 17.03
CA LEU A 35 12.86 2.53 16.43
C LEU A 35 12.63 2.50 14.92
N LYS A 36 11.74 3.37 14.46
CA LYS A 36 11.43 3.53 13.04
C LYS A 36 12.43 4.45 12.35
N LEU A 37 13.15 3.90 11.38
CA LEU A 37 14.13 4.60 10.55
C LEU A 37 13.57 4.74 9.13
N LEU A 38 13.38 5.97 8.68
CA LEU A 38 12.83 6.23 7.35
C LEU A 38 13.94 6.57 6.37
N LEU A 39 14.14 5.74 5.33
CA LEU A 39 15.16 5.94 4.32
C LEU A 39 14.61 6.82 3.20
N LEU A 40 15.15 8.03 3.05
CA LEU A 40 14.76 8.97 2.00
C LEU A 40 15.94 9.32 1.10
N GLY A 41 15.65 9.83 -0.09
CA GLY A 41 16.66 10.22 -1.07
C GLY A 41 16.16 10.03 -2.49
N THR A 42 16.84 10.67 -3.45
CA THR A 42 16.53 10.56 -4.89
C THR A 42 16.60 9.13 -5.41
N GLY A 43 16.09 8.87 -6.61
CA GLY A 43 16.28 7.59 -7.30
C GLY A 43 17.76 7.23 -7.37
N GLU A 44 18.09 5.94 -7.25
CA GLU A 44 19.47 5.43 -7.36
C GLU A 44 20.49 5.92 -6.30
N SER A 45 20.07 6.68 -5.29
CA SER A 45 20.93 7.13 -4.18
C SER A 45 21.54 6.01 -3.31
N GLY A 46 21.03 4.78 -3.42
CA GLY A 46 21.54 3.59 -2.72
C GLY A 46 20.72 3.10 -1.52
N LYS A 47 19.45 3.55 -1.38
CA LYS A 47 18.55 3.17 -0.26
C LYS A 47 18.38 1.65 -0.15
N SER A 48 17.96 1.00 -1.24
CA SER A 48 17.75 -0.44 -1.24
C SER A 48 19.04 -1.23 -1.09
N THR A 49 20.18 -0.70 -1.57
CA THR A 49 21.50 -1.29 -1.30
C THR A 49 21.84 -1.25 0.19
N PHE A 50 21.51 -0.16 0.87
CA PHE A 50 21.68 -0.06 2.31
C PHE A 50 20.80 -1.07 3.07
N ILE A 51 19.55 -1.27 2.66
CA ILE A 51 18.67 -2.33 3.21
C ILE A 51 19.28 -3.72 3.02
N LYS A 52 19.79 -4.03 1.82
CA LYS A 52 20.45 -5.32 1.55
C LYS A 52 21.66 -5.53 2.47
N GLN A 53 22.44 -4.48 2.75
CA GLN A 53 23.52 -4.55 3.73
C GLN A 53 23.02 -4.86 5.14
N MET A 54 21.89 -4.30 5.56
CA MET A 54 21.30 -4.60 6.87
C MET A 54 20.90 -6.07 6.99
N ARG A 55 20.33 -6.66 5.92
CA ARG A 55 20.06 -8.11 5.88
C ARG A 55 21.34 -8.94 6.00
N ILE A 56 22.45 -8.51 5.40
CA ILE A 56 23.76 -9.18 5.47
C ILE A 56 24.40 -9.07 6.86
N ILE A 57 24.38 -7.87 7.46
CA ILE A 57 25.12 -7.55 8.67
C ILE A 57 24.33 -7.96 9.93
N HIS A 58 23.01 -7.80 9.91
CA HIS A 58 22.14 -7.93 11.09
C HIS A 58 20.96 -8.90 10.89
N GLY A 59 20.69 -9.36 9.66
CA GLY A 59 19.64 -10.34 9.38
C GLY A 59 20.16 -11.77 9.27
N LYS A 60 19.31 -12.65 8.71
CA LYS A 60 19.66 -14.06 8.39
C LYS A 60 20.64 -14.19 7.22
N GLY A 61 21.07 -13.07 6.61
CA GLY A 61 21.87 -13.08 5.39
C GLY A 61 21.09 -13.52 4.16
N TYR A 62 21.82 -13.98 3.14
CA TYR A 62 21.27 -14.58 1.93
C TYR A 62 21.71 -16.04 1.85
N SER A 63 20.75 -16.95 1.91
CA SER A 63 20.97 -18.38 1.70
C SER A 63 21.36 -18.66 0.24
N GLU A 64 21.83 -19.87 -0.06
CA GLU A 64 22.13 -20.27 -1.44
C GLU A 64 20.87 -20.24 -2.32
N SER A 65 19.69 -20.58 -1.78
CA SER A 65 18.42 -20.48 -2.52
C SER A 65 18.04 -19.02 -2.78
N ASP A 66 18.22 -18.13 -1.80
CA ASP A 66 18.02 -16.69 -2.00
C ASP A 66 18.92 -16.17 -3.12
N LYS A 67 20.22 -16.53 -3.09
CA LYS A 67 21.20 -16.10 -4.09
C LYS A 67 20.81 -16.56 -5.49
N LYS A 68 20.38 -17.82 -5.65
CA LYS A 68 19.90 -18.35 -6.94
C LYS A 68 18.71 -17.56 -7.48
N GLY A 69 17.82 -17.07 -6.62
CA GLY A 69 16.71 -16.19 -7.01
C GLY A 69 17.14 -14.88 -7.69
N PHE A 70 18.38 -14.42 -7.47
CA PHE A 70 18.93 -13.22 -8.11
C PHE A 70 19.54 -13.45 -9.50
N ILE A 71 19.74 -14.71 -9.93
CA ILE A 71 20.38 -15.02 -11.22
C ILE A 71 19.64 -14.32 -12.37
N ARG A 72 18.31 -14.46 -12.41
CA ARG A 72 17.45 -13.81 -13.40
C ARG A 72 17.67 -12.31 -13.45
N LEU A 73 17.62 -11.66 -12.28
CA LEU A 73 17.73 -10.20 -12.16
C LEU A 73 19.12 -9.70 -12.60
N VAL A 74 20.18 -10.43 -12.30
CA VAL A 74 21.54 -10.09 -12.75
C VAL A 74 21.63 -10.12 -14.28
N ASN A 75 21.11 -11.17 -14.92
CA ASN A 75 21.11 -11.27 -16.37
C ASN A 75 20.24 -10.20 -17.05
N GLN A 76 19.07 -9.89 -16.48
CA GLN A 76 18.24 -8.76 -16.93
C GLN A 76 18.98 -7.42 -16.83
N ASN A 77 19.72 -7.20 -15.74
CA ASN A 77 20.53 -5.99 -15.55
C ASN A 77 21.66 -5.87 -16.59
N ILE A 78 22.28 -6.98 -16.97
CA ILE A 78 23.32 -7.03 -18.01
C ILE A 78 22.75 -6.63 -19.37
N VAL A 79 21.62 -7.22 -19.76
CA VAL A 79 20.97 -6.91 -21.05
C VAL A 79 20.46 -5.46 -21.07
N THR A 80 19.87 -4.99 -19.97
CA THR A 80 19.47 -3.59 -19.85
C THR A 80 20.67 -2.65 -20.01
N ALA A 81 21.81 -2.97 -19.41
CA ALA A 81 23.02 -2.14 -19.49
C ALA A 81 23.62 -2.10 -20.90
N ILE A 82 23.68 -3.24 -21.60
CA ILE A 82 24.24 -3.27 -22.96
C ILE A 82 23.30 -2.61 -23.97
N GLN A 83 21.98 -2.76 -23.83
CA GLN A 83 21.00 -2.07 -24.67
C GLN A 83 21.09 -0.55 -24.49
N ALA A 84 21.19 -0.07 -23.24
CA ALA A 84 21.39 1.35 -22.97
C ALA A 84 22.67 1.92 -23.61
N LEU A 85 23.76 1.15 -23.63
CA LEU A 85 25.00 1.53 -24.32
C LEU A 85 24.84 1.58 -25.84
N ILE A 86 24.14 0.60 -26.43
CA ILE A 86 23.86 0.54 -27.87
C ILE A 86 23.00 1.74 -28.30
N ASP A 87 21.97 2.08 -27.54
CA ASP A 87 21.11 3.24 -27.82
C ASP A 87 21.87 4.56 -27.63
N ALA A 88 22.76 4.63 -26.65
CA ALA A 88 23.65 5.77 -26.46
C ALA A 88 24.64 5.93 -27.63
N MET A 89 25.19 4.84 -28.18
CA MET A 89 26.03 4.88 -29.38
C MET A 89 25.29 5.52 -30.57
N ARG A 90 24.04 5.11 -30.81
CA ARG A 90 23.16 5.68 -31.85
C ARG A 90 22.89 7.16 -31.61
N THR A 91 22.57 7.53 -30.37
CA THR A 91 22.23 8.91 -29.97
C THR A 91 23.42 9.85 -30.09
N LEU A 92 24.59 9.42 -29.62
CA LEU A 92 25.84 10.20 -29.63
C LEU A 92 26.57 10.11 -30.98
N LYS A 93 26.04 9.33 -31.94
CA LYS A 93 26.62 9.08 -33.26
C LYS A 93 28.08 8.61 -33.16
N ILE A 94 28.32 7.63 -32.29
CA ILE A 94 29.62 6.99 -32.14
C ILE A 94 29.60 5.71 -32.95
N ASP A 95 30.53 5.60 -33.90
CA ASP A 95 30.65 4.41 -34.74
C ASP A 95 31.32 3.25 -33.98
N TYR A 96 30.86 2.03 -34.29
CA TYR A 96 31.57 0.80 -33.90
C TYR A 96 32.91 0.74 -34.62
N VAL A 97 33.92 0.15 -33.97
CA VAL A 97 35.22 -0.04 -34.62
C VAL A 97 35.23 -1.31 -35.48
N ASP A 98 34.50 -2.35 -35.05
CA ASP A 98 34.26 -3.55 -35.84
C ASP A 98 32.83 -3.54 -36.41
N ASP A 99 32.71 -3.59 -37.74
CA ASP A 99 31.42 -3.64 -38.44
C ASP A 99 30.56 -4.85 -38.03
N GLN A 100 31.17 -5.96 -37.60
CA GLN A 100 30.42 -7.12 -37.09
C GLN A 100 29.67 -6.78 -35.79
N ASN A 101 30.18 -5.84 -35.00
CA ASN A 101 29.52 -5.41 -33.76
C ASN A 101 28.25 -4.63 -34.03
N MET A 102 28.09 -4.02 -35.21
CA MET A 102 26.83 -3.39 -35.62
C MET A 102 25.71 -4.44 -35.69
N SER A 103 25.97 -5.58 -36.35
CA SER A 103 24.98 -6.67 -36.42
C SER A 103 24.70 -7.31 -35.07
N ASN A 104 25.74 -7.50 -34.23
CA ASN A 104 25.56 -8.01 -32.87
C ASN A 104 24.74 -7.05 -32.01
N ALA A 105 25.00 -5.75 -32.09
CA ALA A 105 24.28 -4.72 -31.37
C ALA A 105 22.80 -4.66 -31.79
N ASP A 106 22.50 -4.74 -33.08
CA ASP A 106 21.12 -4.75 -33.56
C ASP A 106 20.34 -5.96 -33.05
N LYS A 107 20.94 -7.15 -33.07
CA LYS A 107 20.35 -8.36 -32.48
C LYS A 107 20.13 -8.22 -30.97
N LEU A 108 21.12 -7.69 -30.23
CA LEU A 108 21.01 -7.47 -28.79
C LEU A 108 19.94 -6.43 -28.45
N SER A 109 19.73 -5.41 -29.29
CA SER A 109 18.69 -4.41 -29.10
C SER A 109 17.26 -4.95 -29.25
N GLN A 110 17.10 -6.12 -29.89
CA GLN A 110 15.81 -6.80 -30.05
C GLN A 110 15.54 -7.85 -28.97
N VAL A 111 16.50 -8.11 -28.07
CA VAL A 111 16.30 -9.07 -26.98
C VAL A 111 15.28 -8.53 -25.99
N ASP A 112 14.20 -9.27 -25.81
CA ASP A 112 13.22 -8.99 -24.77
C ASP A 112 13.78 -9.37 -23.40
N ILE A 113 13.97 -8.38 -22.53
CA ILE A 113 14.49 -8.55 -21.17
C ILE A 113 13.55 -9.45 -20.33
N THR A 114 12.25 -9.44 -20.61
CA THR A 114 11.25 -10.20 -19.85
C THR A 114 11.35 -11.71 -20.07
N GLN A 115 11.82 -12.12 -21.25
CA GLN A 115 12.00 -13.53 -21.61
C GLN A 115 13.23 -14.18 -20.97
N ILE A 116 14.09 -13.38 -20.31
CA ILE A 116 15.25 -13.89 -19.59
C ILE A 116 14.75 -14.54 -18.28
N THR A 117 14.67 -15.87 -18.27
CA THR A 117 14.17 -16.64 -17.12
C THR A 117 15.27 -17.05 -16.15
N GLN A 118 16.44 -17.48 -16.64
CA GLN A 118 17.60 -17.84 -15.80
C GLN A 118 18.92 -17.39 -16.41
N ALA A 119 19.42 -18.05 -17.45
CA ALA A 119 20.72 -17.79 -18.04
C ALA A 119 20.61 -17.07 -19.38
N LEU A 120 21.66 -16.35 -19.76
CA LEU A 120 21.81 -15.80 -21.12
C LEU A 120 22.16 -16.93 -22.09
N GLU A 121 21.64 -16.84 -23.31
CA GLU A 121 21.98 -17.76 -24.38
C GLU A 121 23.44 -17.59 -24.82
N SER A 122 24.08 -18.65 -25.31
CA SER A 122 25.49 -18.61 -25.71
C SER A 122 25.80 -17.50 -26.70
N TRP A 123 24.91 -17.28 -27.68
CA TRP A 123 25.10 -16.21 -28.67
C TRP A 123 24.97 -14.81 -28.04
N GLN A 124 24.11 -14.64 -27.03
CA GLN A 124 23.96 -13.36 -26.32
C GLN A 124 25.23 -13.05 -25.55
N VAL A 125 25.78 -14.04 -24.84
CA VAL A 125 27.04 -13.88 -24.09
C VAL A 125 28.18 -13.48 -25.03
N ASP A 126 28.35 -14.18 -26.15
CA ASP A 126 29.40 -13.89 -27.12
C ASP A 126 29.22 -12.51 -27.77
N ALA A 127 27.99 -12.16 -28.15
CA ALA A 127 27.66 -10.85 -28.71
C ALA A 127 27.95 -9.72 -27.71
N ILE A 128 27.53 -9.87 -26.45
CA ILE A 128 27.75 -8.86 -25.41
C ILE A 128 29.25 -8.67 -25.16
N LYS A 129 30.05 -9.75 -25.12
CA LYS A 129 31.52 -9.65 -24.97
C LYS A 129 32.16 -8.87 -26.11
N LYS A 130 31.77 -9.17 -27.36
CA LYS A 130 32.32 -8.48 -28.54
C LYS A 130 31.92 -7.01 -28.58
N VAL A 131 30.65 -6.71 -28.31
CA VAL A 131 30.15 -5.32 -28.27
C VAL A 131 30.79 -4.55 -27.11
N TRP A 132 30.90 -5.13 -25.91
CA TRP A 132 31.52 -4.47 -24.76
C TRP A 132 33.00 -4.17 -24.99
N THR A 133 33.75 -5.07 -25.63
CA THR A 133 35.19 -4.87 -25.89
C THR A 133 35.49 -3.93 -27.06
N ASP A 134 34.47 -3.50 -27.81
CA ASP A 134 34.61 -2.51 -28.89
C ASP A 134 35.06 -1.14 -28.37
N HIS A 135 36.10 -0.56 -28.98
CA HIS A 135 36.63 0.73 -28.57
C HIS A 135 35.66 1.90 -28.78
N GLY A 136 34.71 1.81 -29.71
CA GLY A 136 33.59 2.74 -29.84
C GLY A 136 32.68 2.68 -28.62
N VAL A 137 32.28 1.46 -28.21
CA VAL A 137 31.43 1.24 -27.02
C VAL A 137 32.15 1.66 -25.74
N GLN A 138 33.44 1.39 -25.59
CA GLN A 138 34.23 1.87 -24.45
C GLN A 138 34.28 3.40 -24.39
N ARG A 139 34.48 4.10 -25.53
CA ARG A 139 34.39 5.57 -25.60
C ARG A 139 32.99 6.09 -25.24
N CYS A 140 31.94 5.39 -25.66
CA CYS A 140 30.56 5.71 -25.27
C CYS A 140 30.37 5.56 -23.75
N TYR A 141 30.90 4.48 -23.15
CA TYR A 141 30.85 4.26 -21.69
C TYR A 141 31.61 5.35 -20.91
N GLU A 142 32.73 5.87 -21.43
CA GLU A 142 33.41 7.02 -20.81
C GLU A 142 32.53 8.28 -20.76
N ARG A 143 31.58 8.41 -21.70
CA ARG A 143 30.58 9.49 -21.77
C ARG A 143 29.25 9.16 -21.07
N ARG A 144 29.21 8.14 -20.21
CA ARG A 144 28.01 7.69 -19.45
C ARG A 144 27.32 8.72 -18.56
N ARG A 145 27.86 9.95 -18.44
CA ARG A 145 27.17 11.08 -17.79
C ARG A 145 26.10 11.72 -18.69
N GLU A 146 26.17 11.50 -20.01
CA GLU A 146 25.30 12.14 -21.02
C GLU A 146 23.99 11.37 -21.25
N TYR A 147 23.86 10.17 -20.70
CA TYR A 147 22.69 9.30 -20.82
C TYR A 147 22.51 8.47 -19.55
N GLN A 148 21.42 7.72 -19.48
CA GLN A 148 21.04 6.96 -18.29
C GLN A 148 21.64 5.56 -18.36
N LEU A 149 22.61 5.28 -17.48
CA LEU A 149 23.27 3.97 -17.38
C LEU A 149 23.44 3.59 -15.91
N SER A 150 23.24 2.31 -15.60
CA SER A 150 23.47 1.78 -14.25
C SER A 150 24.95 1.90 -13.85
N ASP A 151 25.22 2.36 -12.63
CA ASP A 151 26.58 2.39 -12.06
C ASP A 151 27.25 1.00 -12.02
N SER A 152 26.44 -0.06 -11.97
CA SER A 152 26.89 -1.46 -11.96
C SER A 152 27.21 -2.03 -13.34
N ALA A 153 26.99 -1.28 -14.44
CA ALA A 153 27.15 -1.78 -15.80
C ALA A 153 28.56 -2.37 -16.05
N LYS A 154 29.61 -1.60 -15.74
CA LYS A 154 31.01 -2.05 -15.92
C LYS A 154 31.34 -3.27 -15.07
N TYR A 155 30.81 -3.36 -13.85
CA TYR A 155 31.05 -4.51 -12.97
C TYR A 155 30.54 -5.81 -13.61
N TYR A 156 29.31 -5.84 -14.11
CA TYR A 156 28.77 -7.04 -14.72
C TYR A 156 29.34 -7.33 -16.11
N LEU A 157 29.49 -6.30 -16.95
CA LEU A 157 29.97 -6.47 -18.33
C LEU A 157 31.44 -6.91 -18.38
N SER A 158 32.26 -6.50 -17.40
CA SER A 158 33.68 -6.90 -17.35
C SER A 158 33.87 -8.32 -16.81
N ASP A 159 32.98 -8.81 -15.94
CA ASP A 159 33.05 -10.15 -15.34
C ASP A 159 32.03 -11.13 -15.95
N LEU A 160 31.66 -10.93 -17.22
CA LEU A 160 30.61 -11.70 -17.86
C LEU A 160 30.93 -13.21 -17.94
N ASP A 161 32.21 -13.58 -18.06
CA ASP A 161 32.65 -14.98 -18.05
C ASP A 161 32.19 -15.72 -16.78
N ARG A 162 32.38 -15.10 -15.61
CA ARG A 162 31.97 -15.66 -14.32
C ARG A 162 30.45 -15.83 -14.23
N ILE A 163 29.71 -14.85 -14.74
CA ILE A 163 28.24 -14.78 -14.64
C ILE A 163 27.57 -15.74 -15.62
N SER A 164 28.15 -15.92 -16.81
CA SER A 164 27.66 -16.84 -17.84
C SER A 164 27.96 -18.32 -17.56
N SER A 165 28.68 -18.62 -16.49
CA SER A 165 29.00 -20.00 -16.11
C SER A 165 27.74 -20.80 -15.77
N PRO A 166 27.59 -22.07 -16.23
CA PRO A 166 26.42 -22.90 -15.88
C PRO A 166 26.30 -23.17 -14.37
N GLN A 167 27.39 -23.06 -13.61
CA GLN A 167 27.42 -23.20 -12.15
C GLN A 167 27.41 -21.85 -11.42
N TYR A 168 27.06 -20.77 -12.11
CA TYR A 168 27.02 -19.44 -11.52
C TYR A 168 26.02 -19.36 -10.37
N ILE A 169 26.52 -18.93 -9.20
CA ILE A 169 25.71 -18.51 -8.07
C ILE A 169 26.11 -17.07 -7.74
N PRO A 170 25.14 -16.13 -7.69
CA PRO A 170 25.43 -14.74 -7.38
C PRO A 170 26.14 -14.59 -6.04
N THR A 171 27.23 -13.83 -6.06
CA THR A 171 27.93 -13.42 -4.85
C THR A 171 27.12 -12.35 -4.11
N LEU A 172 27.47 -12.08 -2.85
CA LEU A 172 26.88 -10.94 -2.13
C LEU A 172 27.14 -9.62 -2.86
N GLN A 173 28.28 -9.50 -3.56
CA GLN A 173 28.59 -8.31 -4.34
C GLN A 173 27.67 -8.14 -5.55
N ASP A 174 27.33 -9.24 -6.23
CA ASP A 174 26.35 -9.24 -7.31
C ASP A 174 24.98 -8.80 -6.79
N ILE A 175 24.56 -9.30 -5.62
CA ILE A 175 23.26 -8.95 -5.00
C ILE A 175 23.22 -7.48 -4.56
N LEU A 176 24.32 -6.93 -4.04
CA LEU A 176 24.38 -5.52 -3.66
C LEU A 176 24.30 -4.59 -4.87
N ARG A 177 24.85 -5.01 -6.00
CA ARG A 177 24.93 -4.23 -7.25
C ARG A 177 23.70 -4.39 -8.15
N VAL A 178 22.88 -5.42 -7.95
CA VAL A 178 21.71 -5.66 -8.81
C VAL A 178 20.66 -4.60 -8.54
N ARG A 179 20.15 -4.00 -9.62
CA ARG A 179 19.15 -2.95 -9.56
C ARG A 179 17.77 -3.56 -9.73
N VAL A 180 16.90 -3.21 -8.79
CA VAL A 180 15.45 -3.42 -8.84
C VAL A 180 14.84 -2.08 -8.46
N ALA A 181 13.94 -1.55 -9.30
CA ALA A 181 13.27 -0.30 -8.99
C ALA A 181 12.28 -0.53 -7.83
N THR A 182 12.51 0.15 -6.71
CA THR A 182 11.60 0.08 -5.56
C THR A 182 10.34 0.85 -5.87
N THR A 183 9.21 0.15 -5.89
CA THR A 183 7.88 0.71 -6.00
C THR A 183 7.17 0.61 -4.65
N GLY A 184 6.47 1.66 -4.24
CA GLY A 184 5.75 1.69 -2.96
C GLY A 184 6.63 1.87 -1.73
N ILE A 185 6.13 1.37 -0.60
CA ILE A 185 6.75 1.44 0.74
C ILE A 185 7.00 0.01 1.20
N ILE A 186 8.25 -0.28 1.57
CA ILE A 186 8.64 -1.60 2.06
C ILE A 186 9.26 -1.45 3.45
N GLU A 187 8.77 -2.23 4.41
CA GLU A 187 9.28 -2.22 5.78
C GLU A 187 10.13 -3.46 6.06
N TYR A 188 11.28 -3.22 6.68
CA TYR A 188 12.25 -4.24 7.06
C TYR A 188 12.50 -4.17 8.57
N PRO A 189 11.78 -4.98 9.36
CA PRO A 189 12.09 -5.13 10.78
C PRO A 189 13.34 -5.99 10.96
N PHE A 190 14.21 -5.60 11.88
CA PHE A 190 15.28 -6.46 12.36
C PHE A 190 15.57 -6.20 13.84
N ASP A 191 15.84 -7.30 14.55
CA ASP A 191 16.11 -7.27 15.97
C ASP A 191 17.59 -6.97 16.24
N LEU A 192 17.83 -5.94 17.03
CA LEU A 192 19.17 -5.58 17.45
C LEU A 192 19.25 -5.55 18.97
N SER A 193 19.65 -6.70 19.55
CA SER A 193 19.73 -6.92 21.00
C SER A 193 18.39 -6.78 21.74
N LYS A 194 18.06 -5.58 22.25
CA LYS A 194 16.83 -5.30 23.04
C LYS A 194 15.89 -4.29 22.37
N VAL A 195 16.25 -3.82 21.18
CA VAL A 195 15.57 -2.78 20.42
C VAL A 195 15.25 -3.34 19.04
N ILE A 196 14.05 -3.07 18.56
CA ILE A 196 13.59 -3.49 17.24
C ILE A 196 13.80 -2.31 16.31
N PHE A 197 14.61 -2.47 15.27
CA PHE A 197 14.73 -1.44 14.24
C PHE A 197 13.78 -1.76 13.11
N ARG A 198 12.90 -0.80 12.77
CA ARG A 198 12.04 -0.87 11.59
C ARG A 198 12.57 0.09 10.55
N MET A 199 13.24 -0.42 9.53
CA MET A 199 13.66 0.39 8.40
C MET A 199 12.57 0.46 7.35
N VAL A 200 12.29 1.64 6.83
CA VAL A 200 11.29 1.88 5.81
C VAL A 200 11.98 2.36 4.55
N ASP A 201 11.99 1.54 3.49
CA ASP A 201 12.48 1.91 2.16
C ASP A 201 11.31 2.40 1.30
N VAL A 202 11.54 3.48 0.56
CA VAL A 202 10.54 4.09 -0.31
C VAL A 202 11.14 4.39 -1.68
N GLY A 203 10.31 4.36 -2.72
CA GLY A 203 10.73 4.74 -4.06
C GLY A 203 11.28 6.17 -4.11
N GLY A 204 12.47 6.36 -4.72
CA GLY A 204 13.16 7.66 -4.76
C GLY A 204 12.79 8.57 -5.93
N GLN A 205 12.13 8.02 -6.95
CA GLN A 205 11.73 8.72 -8.17
C GLN A 205 10.59 9.70 -7.87
N ARG A 206 10.47 10.78 -8.65
CA ARG A 206 9.45 11.83 -8.41
C ARG A 206 8.02 11.26 -8.32
N SER A 207 7.68 10.29 -9.18
CA SER A 207 6.38 9.60 -9.20
C SER A 207 6.03 8.85 -7.91
N GLU A 208 7.03 8.38 -7.17
CA GLU A 208 6.85 7.59 -5.95
C GLU A 208 6.77 8.46 -4.69
N ARG A 209 7.24 9.73 -4.74
CA ARG A 209 7.32 10.61 -3.56
C ARG A 209 5.95 10.95 -2.97
N LYS A 210 4.90 10.97 -3.79
CA LYS A 210 3.52 11.16 -3.33
C LYS A 210 3.08 10.12 -2.29
N LYS A 211 3.69 8.93 -2.30
CA LYS A 211 3.37 7.83 -1.36
C LYS A 211 4.06 8.01 -0.01
N TRP A 212 5.12 8.82 0.08
CA TRP A 212 5.97 8.90 1.28
C TRP A 212 5.21 9.32 2.53
N ILE A 213 4.19 10.17 2.40
CA ILE A 213 3.38 10.65 3.53
C ILE A 213 2.79 9.50 4.37
N HIS A 214 2.51 8.35 3.75
CA HIS A 214 1.93 7.18 4.43
C HIS A 214 2.87 6.51 5.45
N CYS A 215 4.15 6.92 5.50
CA CYS A 215 5.13 6.37 6.44
C CYS A 215 5.77 7.43 7.36
N PHE A 216 5.27 8.67 7.38
CA PHE A 216 5.85 9.76 8.17
C PHE A 216 5.47 9.76 9.65
N GLU A 217 4.46 8.97 10.05
CA GLU A 217 4.06 8.83 11.44
C GLU A 217 5.12 8.08 12.26
N ASP A 218 5.36 8.56 13.48
CA ASP A 218 6.23 7.95 14.49
C ASP A 218 7.66 7.63 14.02
N VAL A 219 8.19 8.43 13.09
CA VAL A 219 9.58 8.28 12.61
C VAL A 219 10.54 8.75 13.70
N THR A 220 11.35 7.82 14.20
CA THR A 220 12.40 8.12 15.18
C THR A 220 13.50 8.94 14.52
N SER A 221 13.94 8.52 13.34
CA SER A 221 15.02 9.20 12.62
C SER A 221 14.89 9.06 11.12
N VAL A 222 15.22 10.15 10.43
CA VAL A 222 15.28 10.20 8.98
C VAL A 222 16.71 9.88 8.56
N VAL A 223 16.87 8.88 7.69
CA VAL A 223 18.13 8.52 7.05
C VAL A 223 18.06 9.01 5.62
N PHE A 224 18.71 10.13 5.32
CA PHE A 224 18.75 10.68 3.97
C PHE A 224 20.01 10.21 3.23
N LEU A 225 19.81 9.58 2.08
CA LEU A 225 20.88 9.09 1.21
C LEU A 225 21.06 10.03 0.01
N ALA A 226 22.27 10.55 -0.15
CA ALA A 226 22.68 11.40 -1.25
C ALA A 226 23.82 10.74 -2.01
N ALA A 227 23.68 10.58 -3.33
CA ALA A 227 24.75 10.05 -4.17
C ALA A 227 25.71 11.17 -4.59
N LEU A 228 26.96 11.08 -4.13
CA LEU A 228 28.00 12.06 -4.43
C LEU A 228 28.40 12.07 -5.90
N SER A 229 28.31 10.93 -6.59
CA SER A 229 28.73 10.77 -8.00
C SER A 229 27.76 11.38 -9.02
N GLU A 230 26.63 11.94 -8.58
CA GLU A 230 25.57 12.48 -9.42
C GLU A 230 25.71 13.98 -9.71
N TYR A 231 26.81 14.61 -9.30
CA TYR A 231 27.05 16.06 -9.44
C TYR A 231 27.08 16.56 -10.90
N ASP A 232 27.39 15.70 -11.86
CA ASP A 232 27.50 15.99 -13.29
C ASP A 232 26.46 15.21 -14.14
N GLN A 233 25.41 14.70 -13.51
CA GLN A 233 24.33 13.94 -14.17
C GLN A 233 23.02 14.70 -14.15
N VAL A 234 22.15 14.37 -15.12
CA VAL A 234 20.78 14.89 -15.23
C VAL A 234 19.76 13.83 -14.81
N LEU A 235 18.58 14.27 -14.37
CA LEU A 235 17.50 13.36 -13.96
C LEU A 235 17.04 12.47 -15.12
N PHE A 236 16.50 11.31 -14.77
CA PHE A 236 15.84 10.45 -15.74
C PHE A 236 14.55 11.13 -16.24
N GLU A 237 13.84 11.79 -15.34
CA GLU A 237 12.56 12.45 -15.58
C GLU A 237 12.69 13.82 -16.27
N SER A 238 13.87 14.47 -16.23
CA SER A 238 14.09 15.82 -16.76
C SER A 238 15.54 15.99 -17.20
N LYS A 239 15.75 16.37 -18.48
CA LYS A 239 17.08 16.51 -19.09
C LYS A 239 17.81 17.79 -18.67
N ASP A 240 17.09 18.76 -18.13
CA ASP A 240 17.66 20.06 -17.72
C ASP A 240 17.99 20.11 -16.23
N ASP A 241 17.47 19.16 -15.45
CA ASP A 241 17.61 19.12 -13.99
C ASP A 241 18.84 18.30 -13.57
N ASN A 242 19.80 18.96 -12.91
CA ASN A 242 20.94 18.27 -12.30
C ASN A 242 20.50 17.40 -11.10
N ARG A 243 20.96 16.14 -11.06
CA ARG A 243 20.58 15.16 -10.03
C ARG A 243 20.98 15.57 -8.61
N LEU A 244 22.18 16.11 -8.42
CA LEU A 244 22.63 16.54 -7.09
C LEU A 244 21.87 17.78 -6.60
N ARG A 245 21.55 18.73 -7.48
CA ARG A 245 20.70 19.89 -7.15
C ARG A 245 19.28 19.46 -6.74
N GLU A 246 18.69 18.50 -7.47
CA GLU A 246 17.42 17.89 -7.09
C GLU A 246 17.50 17.23 -5.70
N SER A 247 18.59 16.51 -5.41
CA SER A 247 18.79 15.88 -4.10
C SER A 247 18.90 16.91 -2.96
N LEU A 248 19.57 18.04 -3.20
CA LEU A 248 19.65 19.15 -2.25
C LEU A 248 18.27 19.79 -2.01
N ALA A 249 17.51 20.06 -3.07
CA ALA A 249 16.15 20.63 -2.98
C ALA A 249 15.18 19.69 -2.26
N LEU A 250 15.26 18.40 -2.55
CA LEU A 250 14.50 17.36 -1.85
C LEU A 250 14.84 17.32 -0.36
N PHE A 251 16.12 17.36 -0.01
CA PHE A 251 16.55 17.39 1.39
C PHE A 251 16.00 18.61 2.13
N GLU A 252 16.12 19.80 1.55
CA GLU A 252 15.56 21.04 2.11
C GLU A 252 14.05 20.93 2.34
N THR A 253 13.33 20.36 1.37
CA THR A 253 11.89 20.12 1.46
C THR A 253 11.55 19.19 2.63
N ILE A 254 12.24 18.05 2.75
CA ILE A 254 12.05 17.10 3.85
C ILE A 254 12.35 17.77 5.20
N MET A 255 13.41 18.58 5.28
CA MET A 255 13.78 19.27 6.51
C MET A 255 12.75 20.33 6.91
N SER A 256 11.94 20.84 5.97
CA SER A 256 10.86 21.78 6.26
C SER A 256 9.61 21.10 6.86
N TYR A 257 9.44 19.78 6.69
CA TYR A 257 8.24 19.09 7.14
C TYR A 257 8.12 19.06 8.67
N LYS A 258 6.94 19.48 9.16
CA LYS A 258 6.57 19.47 10.58
C LYS A 258 6.65 18.07 11.19
N TRP A 259 6.34 17.03 10.40
CA TRP A 259 6.43 15.62 10.78
C TRP A 259 7.78 15.22 11.39
N PHE A 260 8.87 15.84 10.90
CA PHE A 260 10.22 15.42 11.27
C PHE A 260 10.89 16.32 12.30
N GLN A 261 10.26 17.39 12.80
CA GLN A 261 10.92 18.37 13.69
C GLN A 261 11.58 17.72 14.93
N GLU A 262 10.93 16.70 15.48
CA GLU A 262 11.42 15.94 16.65
C GLU A 262 12.29 14.73 16.29
N SER A 263 12.37 14.37 15.00
CA SER A 263 13.18 13.27 14.50
C SER A 263 14.64 13.71 14.33
N SER A 264 15.58 12.82 14.69
CA SER A 264 16.98 13.05 14.34
C SER A 264 17.20 12.85 12.84
N THR A 265 18.22 13.47 12.26
CA THR A 265 18.55 13.33 10.83
C THR A 265 19.95 12.78 10.67
N ILE A 266 20.06 11.72 9.88
CA ILE A 266 21.32 11.09 9.48
C ILE A 266 21.45 11.28 7.98
N LEU A 267 22.56 11.88 7.54
CA LEU A 267 22.91 12.08 6.15
C LEU A 267 24.03 11.12 5.75
N PHE A 268 23.74 10.27 4.78
CA PHE A 268 24.73 9.43 4.10
C PHE A 268 25.09 10.02 2.76
N LEU A 269 26.34 10.45 2.65
CA LEU A 269 26.97 10.87 1.41
C LEU A 269 27.58 9.63 0.75
N ASN A 270 26.76 8.96 -0.07
CA ASN A 270 27.01 7.65 -0.66
C ASN A 270 27.76 7.75 -2.00
N LYS A 271 28.24 6.60 -2.50
CA LYS A 271 28.98 6.45 -3.77
C LYS A 271 30.30 7.25 -3.77
N THR A 272 31.00 7.24 -2.63
CA THR A 272 32.29 7.94 -2.46
C THR A 272 33.36 7.42 -3.41
N ASP A 273 33.35 6.12 -3.67
CA ASP A 273 34.21 5.40 -4.62
C ASP A 273 34.03 5.94 -6.05
N LEU A 274 32.78 6.11 -6.48
CA LEU A 274 32.48 6.64 -7.81
C LEU A 274 32.81 8.14 -7.93
N LEU A 275 32.66 8.92 -6.85
CA LEU A 275 33.11 10.32 -6.84
C LEU A 275 34.64 10.40 -7.04
N GLU A 276 35.41 9.58 -6.32
CA GLU A 276 36.87 9.55 -6.41
C GLU A 276 37.36 9.21 -7.82
N GLU A 277 36.70 8.26 -8.50
CA GLU A 277 36.98 7.97 -9.91
C GLU A 277 36.64 9.19 -10.80
N LYS A 278 35.44 9.74 -10.65
CA LYS A 278 34.87 10.71 -11.60
C LYS A 278 35.52 12.09 -11.53
N ILE A 279 35.91 12.55 -10.33
CA ILE A 279 36.45 13.91 -10.11
C ILE A 279 37.76 14.17 -10.88
N THR A 280 38.46 13.11 -11.26
CA THR A 280 39.69 13.17 -12.07
C THR A 280 39.44 13.59 -13.53
N LYS A 281 38.22 13.39 -14.04
CA LYS A 281 37.84 13.67 -15.45
C LYS A 281 36.74 14.71 -15.60
N SER A 282 35.90 14.89 -14.58
CA SER A 282 34.76 15.79 -14.57
C SER A 282 34.89 16.71 -13.36
N HIS A 283 34.93 18.02 -13.56
CA HIS A 283 35.25 18.95 -12.47
C HIS A 283 33.99 19.55 -11.86
N LEU A 284 33.92 19.56 -10.53
CA LEU A 284 32.74 20.03 -9.80
C LEU A 284 32.40 21.50 -10.08
N VAL A 285 33.42 22.35 -10.31
CA VAL A 285 33.26 23.79 -10.61
C VAL A 285 32.43 24.07 -11.86
N ASP A 286 32.43 23.15 -12.83
CA ASP A 286 31.69 23.32 -14.09
C ASP A 286 30.16 23.18 -13.88
N TYR A 287 29.75 22.55 -12.78
CA TYR A 287 28.35 22.30 -12.41
C TYR A 287 27.89 23.13 -11.21
N PHE A 288 28.82 23.49 -10.33
CA PHE A 288 28.61 24.27 -9.12
C PHE A 288 29.62 25.43 -9.10
N SER A 289 29.21 26.57 -9.67
CA SER A 289 30.05 27.77 -9.82
C SER A 289 30.60 28.31 -8.50
N ASP A 290 29.90 28.05 -7.40
CA ASP A 290 30.26 28.54 -6.06
C ASP A 290 31.38 27.71 -5.42
N PHE A 291 31.78 26.59 -6.05
CA PHE A 291 32.89 25.76 -5.59
C PHE A 291 34.23 26.44 -5.87
N THR A 292 34.94 26.82 -4.80
CA THR A 292 36.26 27.49 -4.85
C THR A 292 37.44 26.56 -4.56
N GLY A 293 37.18 25.26 -4.36
CA GLY A 293 38.21 24.27 -4.07
C GLY A 293 39.03 23.87 -5.31
N PRO A 294 40.16 23.16 -5.11
CA PRO A 294 40.98 22.68 -6.22
C PRO A 294 40.23 21.65 -7.08
N LYS A 295 40.51 21.67 -8.39
CA LYS A 295 40.08 20.63 -9.33
C LYS A 295 40.73 19.28 -8.97
N GLU A 296 40.10 18.19 -9.39
CA GLU A 296 40.59 16.80 -9.22
C GLU A 296 40.81 16.38 -7.76
N ASN A 297 40.23 17.10 -6.79
CA ASN A 297 40.38 16.81 -5.37
C ASN A 297 39.06 16.28 -4.79
N ALA A 298 39.00 14.96 -4.56
CA ALA A 298 37.82 14.31 -4.01
C ALA A 298 37.44 14.81 -2.61
N ASP A 299 38.41 15.08 -1.74
CA ASP A 299 38.14 15.53 -0.37
C ASP A 299 37.58 16.96 -0.33
N ALA A 300 38.07 17.84 -1.20
CA ALA A 300 37.53 19.19 -1.36
C ALA A 300 36.09 19.13 -1.89
N ALA A 301 35.82 18.28 -2.89
CA ALA A 301 34.48 18.07 -3.43
C ALA A 301 33.52 17.50 -2.36
N LYS A 302 33.94 16.46 -1.63
CA LYS A 302 33.18 15.85 -0.52
C LYS A 302 32.79 16.90 0.53
N LYS A 303 33.77 17.70 0.98
CA LYS A 303 33.54 18.76 1.98
C LYS A 303 32.57 19.82 1.48
N TYR A 304 32.70 20.26 0.24
CA TYR A 304 31.79 21.23 -0.34
C TYR A 304 30.36 20.69 -0.41
N ILE A 305 30.17 19.49 -0.95
CA ILE A 305 28.83 18.88 -1.06
C ILE A 305 28.22 18.70 0.34
N LEU A 306 29.01 18.24 1.32
CA LEU A 306 28.57 18.16 2.71
C LEU A 306 28.11 19.52 3.25
N GLN A 307 28.87 20.59 3.01
CA GLN A 307 28.50 21.94 3.46
C GLN A 307 27.17 22.42 2.86
N GLU A 308 26.89 22.08 1.60
CA GLU A 308 25.61 22.42 0.96
C GLU A 308 24.40 21.74 1.61
N TYR A 309 24.55 20.51 2.11
CA TYR A 309 23.50 19.84 2.91
C TYR A 309 23.41 20.42 4.32
N VAL A 310 24.55 20.68 4.98
CA VAL A 310 24.58 21.27 6.33
C VAL A 310 23.90 22.64 6.33
N LYS A 311 24.13 23.46 5.30
CA LYS A 311 23.48 24.76 5.12
C LYS A 311 21.95 24.64 5.06
N ARG A 312 21.44 23.65 4.33
CA ARG A 312 19.99 23.40 4.17
C ARG A 312 19.33 22.76 5.40
N HIS A 313 20.12 22.13 6.27
CA HIS A 313 19.64 21.67 7.58
C HIS A 313 19.53 22.82 8.60
N GLY A 314 20.07 24.01 8.29
CA GLY A 314 20.11 25.16 9.19
C GLY A 314 18.74 25.50 9.82
N GLY A 315 18.76 25.91 11.09
CA GLY A 315 17.55 26.31 11.83
C GLY A 315 16.86 25.20 12.62
N ARG A 316 17.36 23.96 12.58
CA ARG A 316 16.82 22.84 13.36
C ARG A 316 17.55 22.67 14.70
N HIS A 317 16.79 22.31 15.74
CA HIS A 317 17.33 22.07 17.08
C HIS A 317 18.03 20.70 17.20
N LYS A 318 17.55 19.67 16.49
CA LYS A 318 18.17 18.34 16.49
C LYS A 318 19.44 18.34 15.64
N PRO A 319 20.51 17.61 16.05
CA PRO A 319 21.76 17.54 15.30
C PRO A 319 21.60 16.77 13.97
N LEU A 320 22.45 17.14 13.00
CA LEU A 320 22.64 16.40 11.76
C LEU A 320 23.86 15.49 11.89
N TYR A 321 23.65 14.18 11.80
CA TYR A 321 24.72 13.19 11.81
C TYR A 321 25.14 12.87 10.38
N THR A 322 26.43 12.94 10.07
CA THR A 322 26.89 12.85 8.67
C THR A 322 27.94 11.77 8.50
N HIS A 323 27.77 10.91 7.50
CA HIS A 323 28.74 9.86 7.17
C HIS A 323 28.98 9.78 5.68
N TYR A 324 30.25 9.56 5.30
CA TYR A 324 30.63 9.17 3.96
C TYR A 324 30.50 7.66 3.83
N THR A 325 29.77 7.21 2.81
CA THR A 325 29.46 5.80 2.64
C THR A 325 29.79 5.28 1.25
N CYS A 326 30.19 4.01 1.21
CA CYS A 326 30.10 3.19 0.02
C CYS A 326 29.12 2.05 0.34
N ALA A 327 27.87 2.17 -0.13
CA ALA A 327 26.84 1.17 0.18
C ALA A 327 27.17 -0.24 -0.33
N THR A 328 28.12 -0.38 -1.26
CA THR A 328 28.59 -1.68 -1.73
C THR A 328 29.72 -2.28 -0.88
N ASP A 329 30.29 -1.52 0.05
CA ASP A 329 31.30 -1.98 1.01
C ASP A 329 30.64 -2.33 2.35
N THR A 330 30.60 -3.64 2.65
CA THR A 330 29.97 -4.16 3.87
C THR A 330 30.67 -3.71 5.15
N GLU A 331 32.00 -3.51 5.14
CA GLU A 331 32.72 -3.11 6.35
C GLU A 331 32.56 -1.62 6.63
N ASN A 332 32.58 -0.79 5.58
CA ASN A 332 32.21 0.61 5.68
C ASN A 332 30.82 0.79 6.32
N ILE A 333 29.82 0.04 5.82
CA ILE A 333 28.46 0.11 6.35
C ILE A 333 28.36 -0.45 7.78
N ARG A 334 29.11 -1.50 8.13
CA ARG A 334 29.16 -2.03 9.50
C ARG A 334 29.64 -0.97 10.50
N VAL A 335 30.71 -0.26 10.17
CA VAL A 335 31.27 0.79 11.04
C VAL A 335 30.31 1.98 11.15
N VAL A 336 29.77 2.44 10.02
CA VAL A 336 28.83 3.57 9.98
C VAL A 336 27.55 3.25 10.74
N PHE A 337 26.97 2.07 10.53
CA PHE A 337 25.73 1.71 11.20
C PHE A 337 25.93 1.49 12.70
N LYS A 338 27.10 0.99 13.13
CA LYS A 338 27.44 0.93 14.56
C LYS A 338 27.43 2.33 15.19
N ALA A 339 28.03 3.32 14.54
CA ALA A 339 28.03 4.70 15.02
C ALA A 339 26.61 5.31 15.07
N VAL A 340 25.80 5.06 14.03
CA VAL A 340 24.39 5.46 13.97
C VAL A 340 23.61 4.85 15.13
N LYS A 341 23.72 3.54 15.33
CA LYS A 341 23.07 2.81 16.42
C LYS A 341 23.41 3.41 17.78
N ASP A 342 24.70 3.61 18.07
CA ASP A 342 25.15 4.12 19.37
C ASP A 342 24.63 5.55 19.63
N THR A 343 24.49 6.34 18.58
CA THR A 343 23.94 7.70 18.62
C THR A 343 22.43 7.68 18.86
N LEU A 344 21.70 6.89 18.08
CA LEU A 344 20.24 6.77 18.19
C LEU A 344 19.80 6.19 19.53
N LEU A 345 20.55 5.20 20.04
CA LEU A 345 20.28 4.63 21.35
C LEU A 345 20.52 5.64 22.46
N ARG A 346 21.56 6.48 22.36
CA ARG A 346 21.85 7.53 23.34
C ARG A 346 20.75 8.59 23.36
N ASP A 347 20.38 9.11 22.19
CA ASP A 347 19.38 10.17 22.05
C ASP A 347 17.97 9.72 22.49
N ASN A 348 17.69 8.42 22.38
CA ASN A 348 16.41 7.85 22.80
C ASN A 348 16.49 7.14 24.16
N LEU A 349 17.65 7.09 24.82
CA LEU A 349 17.83 6.35 26.08
C LEU A 349 16.94 6.91 27.19
N GLU A 350 16.85 8.24 27.31
CA GLU A 350 15.97 8.90 28.28
C GLU A 350 14.50 8.59 28.01
N ARG A 351 14.07 8.60 26.73
CA ARG A 351 12.73 8.14 26.34
C ARG A 351 12.49 6.68 26.70
N PHE A 352 13.49 5.81 26.53
CA PHE A 352 13.38 4.40 26.88
C PHE A 352 13.31 4.17 28.39
N LEU A 353 14.10 4.91 29.18
CA LEU A 353 14.09 4.83 30.64
C LEU A 353 12.78 5.36 31.23
N ASP A 354 12.31 6.53 30.79
CA ASP A 354 11.05 7.14 31.24
C ASP A 354 9.83 6.30 30.84
N LYS A 355 9.80 5.76 29.61
CA LYS A 355 8.74 4.83 29.19
C LYS A 355 8.79 3.52 29.97
N ARG A 356 9.98 2.97 30.24
CA ARG A 356 10.13 1.73 31.03
C ARG A 356 9.65 1.91 32.47
N GLU A 357 9.93 3.03 33.11
CA GLU A 357 9.42 3.33 34.45
C GLU A 357 7.90 3.49 34.47
N LYS A 358 7.32 4.18 33.47
CA LYS A 358 5.86 4.31 33.32
C LYS A 358 5.19 2.96 33.09
N ILE A 359 5.75 2.10 32.24
CA ILE A 359 5.23 0.76 31.99
C ILE A 359 5.34 -0.12 33.23
N ASN A 360 6.47 -0.08 33.95
CA ASN A 360 6.63 -0.84 35.19
C ASN A 360 5.61 -0.39 36.25
N LYS A 361 5.31 0.91 36.36
CA LYS A 361 4.25 1.42 37.24
C LYS A 361 2.85 0.97 36.83
N VAL A 362 2.55 0.94 35.53
CA VAL A 362 1.24 0.46 35.03
C VAL A 362 1.09 -1.04 35.25
N LEU A 363 2.14 -1.83 35.02
CA LEU A 363 2.13 -3.28 35.27
C LEU A 363 1.98 -3.58 36.77
N GLN A 364 2.74 -2.89 37.63
CA GLN A 364 2.60 -3.02 39.09
C GLN A 364 1.20 -2.59 39.59
N GLY A 365 0.59 -1.58 38.97
CA GLY A 365 -0.77 -1.14 39.32
C GLY A 365 -1.86 -2.14 38.91
N MET A 366 -1.67 -2.87 37.81
CA MET A 366 -2.62 -3.90 37.34
C MET A 366 -2.50 -5.21 38.15
N ASP A 367 -1.31 -5.53 38.66
CA ASP A 367 -1.12 -6.70 39.53
C ASP A 367 -1.77 -6.47 40.93
N LEU A 368 -1.77 -5.23 41.44
CA LEU A 368 -2.45 -4.86 42.70
C LEU A 368 -3.98 -4.93 42.61
N GLU A 369 -4.59 -4.57 41.47
CA GLU A 369 -6.04 -4.73 41.25
C GLU A 369 -6.45 -6.22 41.12
N SER A 370 -5.52 -7.09 40.69
CA SER A 370 -5.74 -8.54 40.56
C SER A 370 -5.69 -9.25 41.92
N GLU A 371 -4.81 -8.81 42.83
CA GLU A 371 -4.70 -9.38 44.18
C GLU A 371 -5.78 -8.88 45.15
N THR A 372 -6.34 -7.68 44.92
CA THR A 372 -7.40 -7.14 45.79
C THR A 372 -8.76 -7.82 45.58
N ILE A 373 -8.98 -8.48 44.44
CA ILE A 373 -10.24 -9.19 44.13
C ILE A 373 -10.26 -10.62 44.72
N MET A 374 -9.15 -11.12 45.28
CA MET A 374 -9.08 -12.48 45.85
C MET A 374 -9.01 -12.55 47.39
N ASN A 375 -9.21 -11.44 48.11
CA ASN A 375 -9.26 -11.45 49.58
C ASN A 375 -10.40 -10.58 50.13
N SER A 376 -11.63 -11.10 50.09
CA SER A 376 -12.70 -10.68 51.01
C SER A 376 -13.81 -11.75 51.08
N GLU A 377 -13.57 -12.82 51.82
CA GLU A 377 -14.64 -13.62 52.42
C GLU A 377 -14.90 -13.06 53.82
N ASP A 378 -16.04 -12.38 54.04
CA ASP A 378 -16.83 -12.56 55.27
C ASP A 378 -18.21 -11.88 55.21
N GLY A 379 -19.23 -12.61 55.67
CA GLY A 379 -20.30 -12.06 56.52
C GLY A 379 -21.44 -11.21 55.93
N ASP A 380 -22.45 -11.89 55.40
CA ASP A 380 -23.88 -11.80 55.77
C ASP A 380 -24.71 -10.48 55.62
N ASN A 381 -26.00 -10.70 55.34
CA ASN A 381 -27.16 -9.79 55.25
C ASN A 381 -27.41 -8.97 53.97
N ARG A 382 -28.35 -9.49 53.17
CA ARG A 382 -29.24 -8.70 52.29
C ARG A 382 -30.12 -7.75 53.12
N PRO A 383 -30.55 -6.62 52.52
CA PRO A 383 -31.96 -6.54 52.16
C PRO A 383 -32.19 -6.14 50.69
N VAL A 384 -33.40 -6.50 50.24
CA VAL A 384 -34.03 -6.38 48.91
C VAL A 384 -33.85 -5.00 48.24
N PRO A 385 -33.69 -4.89 46.91
CA PRO A 385 -33.61 -3.60 46.23
C PRO A 385 -35.00 -2.94 46.09
N PRO A 386 -35.13 -1.62 46.26
CA PRO A 386 -36.37 -0.94 45.93
C PRO A 386 -36.50 -0.75 44.42
N SER A 387 -37.67 -1.15 43.92
CA SER A 387 -38.22 -0.78 42.63
C SER A 387 -38.54 0.73 42.58
N SER A 388 -37.86 1.51 41.74
CA SER A 388 -38.40 2.64 40.95
C SER A 388 -37.29 3.53 40.35
N LEU A 389 -37.55 4.04 39.14
CA LEU A 389 -36.69 4.89 38.30
C LEU A 389 -36.33 6.26 38.93
N SER A 390 -35.22 6.84 38.49
CA SER A 390 -35.13 8.26 38.07
C SER A 390 -33.91 8.54 37.19
N LEU A 391 -34.16 9.14 36.01
CA LEU A 391 -33.19 9.75 35.10
C LEU A 391 -32.68 11.08 35.66
N GLN A 392 -31.36 11.25 35.80
CA GLN A 392 -30.67 12.53 35.55
C GLN A 392 -29.14 12.35 35.51
N GLY A 393 -28.50 13.05 34.58
CA GLY A 393 -27.18 12.71 34.05
C GLY A 393 -25.96 13.25 34.79
N ALA A 394 -24.83 12.61 34.52
CA ALA A 394 -23.49 13.21 34.46
C ALA A 394 -22.55 12.26 33.70
N SER A 395 -21.73 12.84 32.83
CA SER A 395 -20.82 12.20 31.88
C SER A 395 -19.71 11.37 32.54
N SER A 396 -19.58 10.10 32.15
CA SER A 396 -18.32 9.34 32.30
C SER A 396 -17.72 9.08 30.92
N GLN A 397 -16.52 9.62 30.69
CA GLN A 397 -15.75 9.46 29.47
C GLN A 397 -15.45 7.97 29.21
N ARG A 398 -16.00 7.42 28.12
CA ARG A 398 -15.58 6.11 27.60
C ARG A 398 -14.20 6.26 26.95
N LYS A 399 -13.18 5.63 27.55
CA LYS A 399 -11.87 5.39 26.92
C LYS A 399 -12.09 4.54 25.66
N LYS A 400 -11.78 5.09 24.49
CA LYS A 400 -11.80 4.40 23.19
C LYS A 400 -10.52 3.57 23.07
N LEU A 401 -10.62 2.24 23.10
CA LEU A 401 -9.54 1.29 22.81
C LEU A 401 -9.38 1.14 21.30
N SER A 402 -8.17 1.27 20.79
CA SER A 402 -7.79 0.99 19.40
C SER A 402 -7.50 -0.50 19.19
N ALA A 403 -7.82 -1.02 18.01
CA ALA A 403 -7.68 -2.43 17.65
C ALA A 403 -6.20 -2.87 17.47
N PRO A 404 -5.85 -4.14 17.77
CA PRO A 404 -4.50 -4.69 17.54
C PRO A 404 -4.10 -4.71 16.06
N ARG A 405 -2.81 -4.50 15.77
CA ARG A 405 -2.20 -4.81 14.47
C ARG A 405 -1.68 -6.24 14.49
N ILE A 406 -2.12 -7.08 13.55
CA ILE A 406 -1.65 -8.44 13.36
C ILE A 406 -0.20 -8.39 12.86
N SER A 407 0.74 -8.88 13.67
CA SER A 407 2.10 -9.20 13.25
C SER A 407 2.28 -10.73 13.31
N LEU A 408 2.54 -11.35 12.16
CA LEU A 408 2.81 -12.78 12.06
C LEU A 408 4.33 -12.99 12.16
N SER A 409 4.80 -13.30 13.36
CA SER A 409 6.10 -13.91 13.58
C SER A 409 5.92 -15.43 13.63
N LEU A 410 6.51 -16.15 12.67
CA LEU A 410 6.54 -17.61 12.63
C LEU A 410 7.98 -18.08 12.77
N ASP A 411 8.28 -18.78 13.87
CA ASP A 411 9.42 -19.68 13.96
C ASP A 411 9.01 -20.94 14.77
N GLN A 412 9.41 -22.09 14.23
CA GLN A 412 9.49 -23.47 14.77
C GLN A 412 8.26 -24.40 14.72
N SER A 413 8.29 -25.38 13.81
CA SER A 413 8.73 -26.77 14.10
C SER A 413 8.84 -27.62 12.81
N GLU A 414 9.78 -28.55 12.79
CA GLU A 414 10.25 -29.37 11.66
C GLU A 414 9.31 -30.50 11.22
N ASP A 415 9.63 -31.04 10.02
CA ASP A 415 9.31 -32.35 9.41
C ASP A 415 7.85 -32.65 8.97
N ASP A 416 7.59 -32.62 7.65
CA ASP A 416 7.74 -33.78 6.75
C ASP A 416 6.96 -33.57 5.43
N LEU A 417 7.53 -34.11 4.34
CA LEU A 417 6.98 -34.33 2.99
C LEU A 417 6.63 -33.14 2.09
N GLY A 418 7.39 -33.07 0.98
CA GLY A 418 7.21 -32.10 -0.08
C GLY A 418 6.09 -32.41 -1.06
N GLU A 419 5.67 -31.37 -1.75
CA GLU A 419 5.32 -31.34 -3.15
C GLU A 419 5.43 -29.87 -3.58
N THR A 420 6.35 -29.58 -4.49
CA THR A 420 6.32 -28.36 -5.31
C THR A 420 5.15 -28.46 -6.27
N PRO A 421 4.41 -27.36 -6.48
CA PRO A 421 4.05 -27.05 -7.86
C PRO A 421 4.44 -25.63 -8.23
N ASP A 422 5.26 -25.56 -9.28
CA ASP A 422 5.24 -24.50 -10.28
C ASP A 422 3.79 -24.23 -10.72
N ASP A 423 3.43 -22.94 -10.83
CA ASP A 423 2.48 -22.38 -11.81
C ASP A 423 2.39 -20.86 -11.57
N LEU A 424 3.35 -20.12 -12.13
CA LEU A 424 3.17 -18.70 -12.45
C LEU A 424 3.13 -18.58 -13.98
N ASP A 425 2.05 -19.08 -14.56
CA ASP A 425 1.62 -18.71 -15.91
C ASP A 425 1.15 -17.26 -15.87
N ILE A 426 2.10 -16.34 -16.07
CA ILE A 426 1.79 -14.97 -16.47
C ILE A 426 1.46 -15.05 -17.95
N ASN A 427 0.17 -14.96 -18.27
CA ASN A 427 -0.29 -14.84 -19.65
C ASN A 427 0.08 -13.43 -20.17
N VAL A 428 1.17 -13.32 -20.92
CA VAL A 428 1.69 -12.05 -21.49
C VAL A 428 1.01 -11.73 -22.82
N ASP A 429 -0.32 -11.76 -22.83
CA ASP A 429 -1.14 -11.21 -23.93
C ASP A 429 -1.88 -9.92 -23.53
N ASP A 430 -1.56 -9.33 -22.37
CA ASP A 430 -2.00 -7.98 -21.97
C ASP A 430 -0.89 -6.93 -22.14
N LEU A 431 -0.03 -7.11 -23.16
CA LEU A 431 0.73 -6.02 -23.77
C LEU A 431 -0.15 -5.33 -24.82
N ASP A 432 -1.14 -4.57 -24.37
CA ASP A 432 -1.82 -3.64 -25.28
C ASP A 432 -0.96 -2.37 -25.43
N THR A 433 -0.46 -2.22 -26.65
CA THR A 433 -0.09 -0.95 -27.31
C THR A 433 -0.96 0.21 -26.83
N PRO A 434 -0.40 1.43 -26.62
CA PRO A 434 -1.23 2.59 -26.37
C PRO A 434 -2.07 2.86 -27.61
N ASP A 435 -3.36 2.53 -27.55
CA ASP A 435 -4.34 3.03 -28.49
C ASP A 435 -4.57 4.51 -28.13
N GLU A 436 -3.88 5.38 -28.86
CA GLU A 436 -4.12 6.82 -28.92
C GLU A 436 -5.53 7.05 -29.47
N GLY A 437 -6.53 7.08 -28.58
CA GLY A 437 -7.93 7.17 -29.01
C GLY A 437 -8.96 7.22 -27.89
N ASP A 438 -8.75 8.04 -26.86
CA ASP A 438 -9.82 8.72 -26.11
C ASP A 438 -9.19 9.73 -25.14
N TYR A 439 -8.81 10.88 -25.72
CA TYR A 439 -8.56 12.11 -24.97
C TYR A 439 -9.91 12.56 -24.40
N LEU A 440 -10.21 12.23 -23.14
CA LEU A 440 -11.35 12.81 -22.43
C LEU A 440 -10.86 13.84 -21.43
N ASP A 441 -11.11 15.07 -21.87
CA ASP A 441 -11.12 16.34 -21.16
C ASP A 441 -11.67 16.17 -19.74
N TYR A 442 -10.84 16.45 -18.72
CA TYR A 442 -11.35 16.78 -17.39
C TYR A 442 -11.64 18.27 -17.34
N THR A 443 -12.53 18.71 -18.22
CA THR A 443 -13.20 20.00 -18.09
C THR A 443 -14.33 19.87 -17.08
N ASP A 444 -14.27 20.74 -16.10
CA ASP A 444 -15.41 21.48 -15.56
C ASP A 444 -16.53 21.60 -16.63
N HIS A 445 -17.77 21.23 -16.28
CA HIS A 445 -18.99 21.17 -17.12
C HIS A 445 -19.41 19.80 -17.69
N GLU A 446 -19.93 18.91 -16.82
CA GLU A 446 -21.09 18.08 -17.18
C GLU A 446 -21.84 17.60 -15.90
N LEU A 447 -22.50 18.53 -15.23
CA LEU A 447 -23.49 18.26 -14.18
C LEU A 447 -24.67 19.21 -14.36
N ASP A 448 -25.37 19.06 -15.49
CA ASP A 448 -26.66 19.72 -15.72
C ASP A 448 -27.76 18.75 -15.29
N TRP A 449 -28.28 18.92 -14.08
CA TRP A 449 -29.55 18.33 -13.66
C TRP A 449 -30.51 19.48 -13.37
N GLU A 450 -31.48 19.65 -14.27
CA GLU A 450 -32.50 20.70 -14.26
C GLU A 450 -33.17 20.89 -12.88
N GLU A 451 -33.13 22.12 -12.35
CA GLU A 451 -34.07 22.55 -11.29
C GLU A 451 -35.21 23.40 -11.88
N PRO A 452 -36.45 23.28 -11.36
CA PRO A 452 -37.56 24.09 -11.82
C PRO A 452 -37.44 25.53 -11.32
N SER A 453 -37.69 26.43 -12.27
CA SER A 453 -37.72 27.88 -12.13
C SER A 453 -38.56 28.41 -10.94
N ALA A 454 -37.98 29.32 -10.16
CA ALA A 454 -38.74 30.35 -9.45
C ALA A 454 -37.93 31.65 -9.29
N ALA A 455 -38.59 32.74 -9.70
CA ALA A 455 -38.05 34.07 -9.89
C ALA A 455 -37.94 34.90 -8.58
N ASN A 456 -37.14 35.98 -8.70
CA ASN A 456 -37.14 37.20 -7.91
C ASN A 456 -36.79 37.09 -6.41
N ARG A 457 -35.59 37.57 -6.06
CA ARG A 457 -35.46 38.64 -5.05
C ARG A 457 -34.18 39.47 -5.20
N SER A 458 -34.46 40.76 -5.33
CA SER A 458 -33.62 41.96 -5.26
C SER A 458 -32.50 41.94 -4.22
N GLY A 459 -31.39 42.60 -4.59
CA GLY A 459 -30.17 42.83 -3.83
C GLY A 459 -30.33 43.30 -2.38
N THR A 460 -29.36 42.88 -1.57
CA THR A 460 -28.84 43.61 -0.42
C THR A 460 -27.35 43.28 -0.28
N ASN A 461 -26.56 44.32 0.00
CA ASN A 461 -25.13 44.26 0.31
C ASN A 461 -24.84 43.25 1.42
N GLU A 462 -23.99 42.24 1.15
CA GLU A 462 -23.32 41.52 2.22
C GLU A 462 -21.88 42.02 2.38
N SER A 463 -21.63 42.48 3.60
CA SER A 463 -20.35 42.90 4.13
C SER A 463 -19.27 41.83 3.94
N TYR A 464 -18.06 42.26 3.59
CA TYR A 464 -16.85 41.46 3.72
C TYR A 464 -16.76 40.86 5.13
N ASN A 465 -17.12 39.59 5.28
CA ASN A 465 -16.88 38.84 6.50
C ASN A 465 -15.38 38.58 6.60
N THR A 466 -14.74 39.25 7.55
CA THR A 466 -13.39 38.99 8.03
C THR A 466 -13.15 37.49 8.18
N ILE A 467 -12.01 37.00 7.67
CA ILE A 467 -11.54 35.62 7.86
C ILE A 467 -11.52 35.35 9.38
N PRO A 468 -12.25 34.33 9.88
CA PRO A 468 -12.18 33.98 11.29
C PRO A 468 -10.75 33.58 11.65
N THR A 469 -10.17 34.24 12.66
CA THR A 469 -8.88 33.83 13.21
C THR A 469 -9.08 32.55 14.01
N TYR A 470 -8.74 31.42 13.40
CA TYR A 470 -8.69 30.12 14.06
C TYR A 470 -7.51 30.05 15.03
N SER A 471 -7.72 29.41 16.18
CA SER A 471 -6.62 28.98 17.05
C SER A 471 -5.91 27.76 16.45
N ALA A 472 -4.64 27.55 16.81
CA ALA A 472 -3.86 26.39 16.35
C ALA A 472 -4.49 25.03 16.73
N ASP A 473 -5.36 25.00 17.74
CA ASP A 473 -6.07 23.78 18.13
C ASP A 473 -7.37 23.57 17.32
N GLU A 474 -8.02 24.64 16.86
CA GLU A 474 -9.15 24.55 15.93
C GLU A 474 -8.68 24.19 14.52
N GLU A 475 -7.51 24.69 14.07
CA GLU A 475 -6.87 24.30 12.81
C GLU A 475 -6.41 22.83 12.81
N ARG A 476 -5.94 22.32 13.97
CA ARG A 476 -5.62 20.90 14.19
C ARG A 476 -6.85 20.00 14.20
N GLN A 477 -7.99 20.51 14.66
CA GLN A 477 -9.26 19.78 14.59
C GLN A 477 -9.78 19.75 13.16
N ASP A 478 -9.69 20.86 12.41
CA ASP A 478 -10.12 20.94 11.02
C ASP A 478 -9.28 20.04 10.08
N ALA A 479 -7.95 19.97 10.28
CA ALA A 479 -7.08 19.06 9.55
C ALA A 479 -7.35 17.56 9.78
N ARG A 480 -8.02 17.19 10.89
CA ARG A 480 -8.47 15.80 11.14
C ARG A 480 -9.80 15.46 10.45
N LEU A 481 -10.53 16.48 9.99
CA LEU A 481 -11.86 16.34 9.41
C LEU A 481 -11.81 16.29 7.88
N TRP A 482 -10.65 16.54 7.26
CA TRP A 482 -10.46 16.43 5.82
C TRP A 482 -9.37 15.42 5.47
N ARG A 483 -9.64 14.52 4.53
CA ARG A 483 -8.72 13.50 4.03
C ARG A 483 -8.44 13.75 2.55
N SER A 484 -7.20 14.12 2.21
CA SER A 484 -6.76 14.16 0.81
C SER A 484 -6.59 12.74 0.27
N VAL A 485 -7.14 12.50 -0.93
CA VAL A 485 -7.01 11.25 -1.67
C VAL A 485 -6.72 11.57 -3.13
N VAL A 486 -5.91 10.72 -3.77
CA VAL A 486 -5.62 10.84 -5.20
C VAL A 486 -6.41 9.74 -5.89
N ILE A 487 -7.37 10.13 -6.75
CA ILE A 487 -8.18 9.20 -7.53
C ILE A 487 -7.83 9.47 -8.99
N GLY A 488 -7.20 8.50 -9.66
CA GLY A 488 -6.58 8.74 -10.97
C GLY A 488 -5.39 9.73 -10.89
N GLU A 489 -5.50 10.86 -11.60
CA GLU A 489 -4.46 11.91 -11.67
C GLU A 489 -4.80 13.18 -10.87
N GLN A 490 -6.00 13.26 -10.29
CA GLN A 490 -6.48 14.44 -9.56
C GLN A 490 -6.49 14.22 -8.05
N GLU A 491 -6.17 15.29 -7.30
CA GLU A 491 -6.29 15.31 -5.84
C GLU A 491 -7.70 15.76 -5.43
N HIS A 492 -8.36 14.93 -4.63
CA HIS A 492 -9.66 15.24 -4.04
C HIS A 492 -9.53 15.35 -2.52
N ARG A 493 -10.32 16.23 -1.90
CA ARG A 493 -10.41 16.37 -0.44
C ARG A 493 -11.75 15.85 0.04
N ILE A 494 -11.72 14.87 0.93
CA ILE A 494 -12.90 14.26 1.52
C ILE A 494 -13.14 14.86 2.90
N ASN A 495 -14.32 15.41 3.13
CA ASN A 495 -14.79 15.78 4.45
C ASN A 495 -15.18 14.51 5.24
N MET A 496 -14.27 14.04 6.09
CA MET A 496 -14.45 12.87 6.95
C MET A 496 -15.55 13.10 8.02
N LYS A 497 -15.85 14.36 8.38
CA LYS A 497 -16.86 14.70 9.38
C LYS A 497 -18.27 14.36 8.92
N ILE A 498 -18.61 14.74 7.69
CA ILE A 498 -19.97 14.58 7.17
C ILE A 498 -20.28 13.12 6.80
N ILE A 499 -19.23 12.32 6.55
CA ILE A 499 -19.37 10.90 6.18
C ILE A 499 -19.20 9.92 7.34
N GLU A 500 -18.70 10.35 8.51
CA GLU A 500 -18.45 9.49 9.68
C GLU A 500 -19.62 8.53 10.01
N PRO A 501 -20.90 8.96 9.99
CA PRO A 501 -22.03 8.07 10.27
C PRO A 501 -22.24 6.97 9.22
N TYR A 502 -21.75 7.17 8.00
CA TYR A 502 -22.01 6.36 6.81
C TYR A 502 -20.82 5.50 6.38
N MET A 503 -19.65 5.64 7.02
CA MET A 503 -18.44 4.88 6.67
C MET A 503 -18.62 3.35 6.75
N ARG A 504 -19.62 2.87 7.49
CA ARG A 504 -20.00 1.45 7.56
C ARG A 504 -20.57 0.89 6.25
N VAL A 505 -20.80 1.73 5.24
CA VAL A 505 -21.26 1.33 3.91
C VAL A 505 -20.29 0.38 3.22
N ILE A 506 -19.00 0.41 3.56
CA ILE A 506 -17.99 -0.52 3.05
C ILE A 506 -17.33 -1.30 4.17
N SER A 507 -17.16 -2.60 3.96
CA SER A 507 -16.35 -3.48 4.81
C SER A 507 -15.58 -4.50 3.97
N HIS A 508 -14.44 -4.95 4.49
CA HIS A 508 -13.65 -6.04 3.89
C HIS A 508 -14.26 -7.40 4.29
N GLY A 509 -14.56 -8.22 3.29
CA GLY A 509 -15.20 -9.53 3.43
C GLY A 509 -14.25 -10.73 3.45
N GLY A 510 -12.93 -10.50 3.48
CA GLY A 510 -11.92 -11.55 3.35
C GLY A 510 -11.36 -11.65 1.93
N TYR A 511 -10.67 -12.75 1.65
CA TYR A 511 -10.07 -13.03 0.34
C TYR A 511 -10.72 -14.26 -0.30
N TYR A 512 -10.77 -14.29 -1.63
CA TYR A 512 -11.34 -15.36 -2.45
C TYR A 512 -10.26 -16.03 -3.32
N GLY A 513 -10.36 -17.36 -3.49
CA GLY A 513 -9.37 -18.19 -4.18
C GLY A 513 -8.15 -18.47 -3.29
N ASN A 514 -6.95 -18.51 -3.86
CA ASN A 514 -5.68 -18.74 -3.14
C ASN A 514 -5.24 -17.55 -2.25
N GLY A 515 -6.18 -16.73 -1.76
CA GLY A 515 -5.91 -15.55 -0.92
C GLY A 515 -5.59 -14.26 -1.68
N VAL A 516 -5.78 -14.24 -3.00
CA VAL A 516 -5.29 -13.15 -3.87
C VAL A 516 -6.36 -12.10 -4.18
N ASN A 517 -7.64 -12.48 -4.28
CA ASN A 517 -8.70 -11.55 -4.67
C ASN A 517 -9.46 -11.02 -3.44
N ALA A 518 -9.48 -9.71 -3.23
CA ALA A 518 -10.22 -9.13 -2.10
C ALA A 518 -11.75 -9.19 -2.32
N ILE A 519 -12.50 -9.51 -1.28
CA ILE A 519 -13.96 -9.43 -1.25
C ILE A 519 -14.35 -8.13 -0.56
N ILE A 520 -15.15 -7.31 -1.23
CA ILE A 520 -15.54 -6.00 -0.73
C ILE A 520 -17.05 -5.96 -0.60
N VAL A 521 -17.53 -5.71 0.61
CA VAL A 521 -18.96 -5.72 0.92
C VAL A 521 -19.45 -4.28 0.94
N PHE A 522 -20.39 -3.97 0.05
CA PHE A 522 -21.06 -2.68 -0.03
C PHE A 522 -22.48 -2.83 0.54
N ALA A 523 -22.70 -2.28 1.73
CA ALA A 523 -23.96 -2.39 2.46
C ALA A 523 -24.83 -1.14 2.28
N ALA A 524 -25.71 -1.18 1.28
CA ALA A 524 -26.54 -0.03 0.89
C ALA A 524 -27.51 0.45 1.99
N CYS A 525 -27.84 -0.40 2.96
CA CYS A 525 -28.65 -0.03 4.13
C CYS A 525 -28.03 1.07 5.01
N PHE A 526 -26.71 1.30 4.91
CA PHE A 526 -26.01 2.37 5.62
C PHE A 526 -25.86 3.66 4.80
N LEU A 527 -26.50 3.80 3.64
CA LEU A 527 -26.48 5.04 2.86
C LEU A 527 -27.35 6.14 3.50
N PRO A 528 -27.04 7.42 3.26
CA PRO A 528 -27.86 8.56 3.70
C PRO A 528 -29.24 8.59 3.01
N ASP A 529 -30.17 9.33 3.62
CA ASP A 529 -31.52 9.55 3.08
C ASP A 529 -31.53 10.69 2.05
N SER A 530 -32.19 10.49 0.90
CA SER A 530 -32.28 11.49 -0.18
C SER A 530 -33.04 12.74 0.21
N ASP A 531 -33.89 12.66 1.24
CA ASP A 531 -34.70 13.79 1.70
C ASP A 531 -33.90 14.82 2.52
N ARG A 532 -32.58 14.61 2.68
CA ARG A 532 -31.71 15.55 3.39
C ARG A 532 -31.21 16.66 2.47
N GLU A 533 -31.17 17.87 3.00
CA GLU A 533 -30.64 19.05 2.29
C GLU A 533 -29.14 18.91 1.94
N ASP A 534 -28.37 18.19 2.78
CA ASP A 534 -26.94 17.91 2.61
C ASP A 534 -26.64 16.57 1.88
N TYR A 535 -27.66 15.92 1.30
CA TYR A 535 -27.52 14.59 0.68
C TYR A 535 -26.44 14.56 -0.41
N HIS A 536 -26.41 15.57 -1.28
CA HIS A 536 -25.46 15.63 -2.39
C HIS A 536 -24.02 15.73 -1.90
N GLU A 537 -23.74 16.61 -0.94
CA GLU A 537 -22.41 16.81 -0.38
C GLU A 537 -21.93 15.56 0.37
N ILE A 538 -22.81 14.93 1.16
CA ILE A 538 -22.49 13.67 1.86
C ILE A 538 -22.18 12.57 0.84
N MET A 539 -23.01 12.42 -0.19
CA MET A 539 -22.86 11.36 -1.19
C MET A 539 -21.58 11.52 -2.02
N GLU A 540 -21.21 12.75 -2.38
CA GLU A 540 -19.97 13.03 -3.10
C GLU A 540 -18.74 12.64 -2.26
N ASN A 541 -18.69 13.09 -1.00
CA ASN A 541 -17.61 12.77 -0.09
C ASN A 541 -17.55 11.29 0.27
N LEU A 542 -18.72 10.65 0.46
CA LEU A 542 -18.82 9.22 0.76
C LEU A 542 -18.34 8.40 -0.43
N PHE A 543 -18.62 8.86 -1.64
CA PHE A 543 -18.20 8.20 -2.86
C PHE A 543 -16.70 8.33 -3.11
N LEU A 544 -16.11 9.51 -2.89
CA LEU A 544 -14.65 9.69 -2.90
C LEU A 544 -13.98 8.82 -1.83
N TYR A 545 -14.59 8.69 -0.64
CA TYR A 545 -14.14 7.78 0.41
C TYR A 545 -14.19 6.31 -0.02
N VAL A 546 -15.28 5.91 -0.68
CA VAL A 546 -15.47 4.56 -1.22
C VAL A 546 -14.38 4.27 -2.26
N ILE A 547 -14.23 5.08 -3.31
CA ILE A 547 -13.24 4.84 -4.36
C ILE A 547 -11.83 4.80 -3.78
N SER A 548 -11.44 5.80 -2.97
CA SER A 548 -10.10 5.85 -2.40
C SER A 548 -9.81 4.65 -1.49
N THR A 549 -10.82 4.14 -0.79
CA THR A 549 -10.68 2.92 0.02
C THR A 549 -10.54 1.68 -0.85
N LEU A 550 -11.28 1.60 -1.95
CA LEU A 550 -11.14 0.52 -2.94
C LEU A 550 -9.76 0.53 -3.59
N GLU A 551 -9.27 1.68 -4.08
CA GLU A 551 -7.93 1.81 -4.67
C GLU A 551 -6.81 1.41 -3.69
N LEU A 552 -7.00 1.65 -2.38
CA LEU A 552 -6.03 1.23 -1.34
C LEU A 552 -6.09 -0.27 -1.00
N MET A 553 -7.24 -0.92 -1.21
CA MET A 553 -7.44 -2.35 -0.95
C MET A 553 -7.11 -3.23 -2.17
N VAL A 554 -6.94 -2.61 -3.34
CA VAL A 554 -6.83 -3.26 -4.65
C VAL A 554 -5.41 -3.10 -5.16
N ALA A 555 -4.51 -3.97 -4.71
CA ALA A 555 -3.26 -4.22 -5.42
C ALA A 555 -3.47 -5.18 -6.61
N GLU A 556 -4.55 -5.96 -6.63
CA GLU A 556 -4.92 -6.99 -7.63
C GLU A 556 -6.46 -7.09 -7.80
N ASP A 557 -6.97 -8.04 -8.60
CA ASP A 557 -8.40 -8.22 -8.89
C ASP A 557 -9.31 -8.34 -7.63
N TYR A 558 -10.52 -7.77 -7.66
CA TYR A 558 -11.46 -7.80 -6.54
C TYR A 558 -12.91 -8.13 -6.92
N MET A 559 -13.70 -8.52 -5.92
CA MET A 559 -15.13 -8.79 -6.05
C MET A 559 -15.92 -7.86 -5.14
N ILE A 560 -17.01 -7.30 -5.65
CA ILE A 560 -17.94 -6.52 -4.82
C ILE A 560 -19.21 -7.33 -4.56
N VAL A 561 -19.61 -7.38 -3.29
CA VAL A 561 -20.88 -7.92 -2.80
C VAL A 561 -21.76 -6.75 -2.37
N TYR A 562 -22.78 -6.43 -3.16
CA TYR A 562 -23.74 -5.37 -2.90
C TYR A 562 -24.95 -5.92 -2.13
N LEU A 563 -25.08 -5.54 -0.86
CA LEU A 563 -26.17 -5.95 0.01
C LEU A 563 -27.34 -4.95 -0.12
N ASN A 564 -28.35 -5.31 -0.90
CA ASN A 564 -29.47 -4.41 -1.19
C ASN A 564 -30.64 -4.51 -0.20
N GLY A 565 -30.89 -5.71 0.34
CA GLY A 565 -32.19 -6.18 0.86
C GLY A 565 -32.99 -5.27 1.80
N ALA A 566 -32.40 -4.29 2.47
CA ALA A 566 -33.07 -3.41 3.43
C ALA A 566 -33.00 -1.91 3.08
N THR A 567 -32.79 -1.57 1.81
CA THR A 567 -32.54 -0.18 1.37
C THR A 567 -33.84 0.45 0.83
N PRO A 568 -34.41 1.48 1.47
CA PRO A 568 -35.52 2.25 0.92
C PRO A 568 -35.12 2.91 -0.41
N HIS A 569 -36.07 3.10 -1.33
CA HIS A 569 -35.82 3.76 -2.62
C HIS A 569 -35.15 5.15 -2.46
N ARG A 570 -35.47 5.85 -1.36
CA ARG A 570 -34.91 7.16 -0.99
C ARG A 570 -33.42 7.11 -0.60
N ARG A 571 -32.81 5.95 -0.44
CA ARG A 571 -31.38 5.82 -0.08
C ARG A 571 -30.52 5.33 -1.23
N MET A 572 -31.10 5.14 -2.42
CA MET A 572 -30.43 4.52 -3.55
C MET A 572 -29.65 5.56 -4.37
N PRO A 573 -28.34 5.37 -4.61
CA PRO A 573 -27.53 6.31 -5.38
C PRO A 573 -27.70 6.11 -6.89
N GLY A 574 -27.68 7.19 -7.67
CA GLY A 574 -27.76 7.14 -9.14
C GLY A 574 -26.57 6.42 -9.79
N LEU A 575 -26.75 5.71 -10.91
CA LEU A 575 -25.76 4.75 -11.46
C LEU A 575 -24.39 5.30 -11.91
N GLY A 576 -24.14 6.61 -11.87
CA GLY A 576 -22.87 7.21 -12.30
C GLY A 576 -21.66 6.66 -11.53
N TRP A 577 -21.84 6.26 -10.27
CA TRP A 577 -20.79 5.67 -9.44
C TRP A 577 -20.34 4.28 -9.93
N LEU A 578 -21.25 3.46 -10.47
CA LEU A 578 -20.90 2.12 -10.97
C LEU A 578 -19.91 2.17 -12.14
N LYS A 579 -19.95 3.24 -12.94
CA LYS A 579 -18.99 3.46 -14.04
C LYS A 579 -17.56 3.65 -13.54
N LYS A 580 -17.40 4.19 -12.32
CA LYS A 580 -16.10 4.51 -11.72
C LYS A 580 -15.48 3.31 -10.98
N LEU A 581 -16.24 2.24 -10.70
CA LEU A 581 -15.79 1.02 -9.99
C LEU A 581 -15.28 -0.11 -10.91
N ARG A 582 -14.82 0.22 -12.12
CA ARG A 582 -14.61 -0.78 -13.19
C ARG A 582 -13.22 -1.43 -13.24
N LYS A 583 -12.17 -0.73 -12.84
CA LYS A 583 -10.79 -1.24 -12.95
C LYS A 583 -10.63 -2.46 -12.03
N ASN A 584 -10.07 -3.57 -12.52
CA ASN A 584 -9.77 -4.81 -11.76
C ASN A 584 -10.96 -5.52 -11.07
N LEU A 585 -12.21 -5.16 -11.41
CA LEU A 585 -13.38 -5.86 -10.86
C LEU A 585 -13.54 -7.24 -11.55
N LYS A 586 -13.48 -8.34 -10.79
CA LYS A 586 -13.74 -9.71 -11.27
C LYS A 586 -15.22 -10.07 -11.27
N SER A 587 -15.95 -9.74 -10.21
CA SER A 587 -17.39 -10.04 -10.10
C SER A 587 -18.14 -9.00 -9.25
N PHE A 588 -19.38 -8.72 -9.62
CA PHE A 588 -20.30 -7.87 -8.88
C PHE A 588 -21.56 -8.65 -8.50
N ILE A 589 -21.65 -9.06 -7.24
CA ILE A 589 -22.75 -9.87 -6.71
C ILE A 589 -23.77 -8.95 -6.04
N ILE A 590 -25.03 -8.99 -6.45
CA ILE A 590 -26.11 -8.20 -5.87
C ILE A 590 -27.03 -9.14 -5.09
N LEU A 591 -27.04 -9.00 -3.76
CA LEU A 591 -27.90 -9.75 -2.85
C LEU A 591 -29.26 -9.06 -2.69
N HIS A 592 -30.34 -9.81 -2.87
CA HIS A 592 -31.74 -9.35 -2.85
C HIS A 592 -31.99 -8.16 -3.79
N PRO A 593 -31.75 -8.32 -5.10
CA PRO A 593 -31.96 -7.24 -6.07
C PRO A 593 -33.44 -6.81 -6.09
N SER A 594 -33.70 -5.51 -5.91
CA SER A 594 -35.04 -4.96 -6.05
C SER A 594 -35.48 -4.93 -7.52
N TRP A 595 -36.80 -4.86 -7.75
CA TRP A 595 -37.35 -4.66 -9.10
C TRP A 595 -36.77 -3.40 -9.76
N PHE A 596 -36.57 -2.34 -8.98
CA PHE A 596 -35.94 -1.10 -9.44
C PHE A 596 -34.50 -1.32 -9.95
N ILE A 597 -33.64 -2.02 -9.18
CA ILE A 597 -32.26 -2.32 -9.62
C ILE A 597 -32.25 -3.13 -10.90
N ARG A 598 -33.12 -4.13 -11.01
CA ARG A 598 -33.21 -4.99 -12.20
C ARG A 598 -33.58 -4.17 -13.45
N THR A 599 -34.57 -3.28 -13.32
CA THR A 599 -35.01 -2.40 -14.41
C THR A 599 -33.92 -1.38 -14.79
N VAL A 600 -33.29 -0.76 -13.81
CA VAL A 600 -32.25 0.26 -14.00
C VAL A 600 -30.98 -0.32 -14.64
N LEU A 601 -30.54 -1.51 -14.21
CA LEU A 601 -29.41 -2.22 -14.86
C LEU A 601 -29.78 -2.72 -16.27
N ALA A 602 -31.04 -3.09 -16.52
CA ALA A 602 -31.49 -3.47 -17.86
C ALA A 602 -31.47 -2.28 -18.84
N ILE A 603 -31.90 -1.09 -18.40
CA ILE A 603 -31.92 0.14 -19.20
C ILE A 603 -30.50 0.67 -19.46
N THR A 604 -29.58 0.53 -18.51
CA THR A 604 -28.19 1.01 -18.65
C THR A 604 -27.23 0.03 -19.31
N LYS A 605 -27.68 -1.21 -19.56
CA LYS A 605 -26.94 -2.24 -20.29
C LYS A 605 -26.34 -1.79 -21.64
N PRO A 606 -26.97 -0.92 -22.46
CA PRO A 606 -26.38 -0.40 -23.71
C PRO A 606 -25.22 0.59 -23.49
N PHE A 607 -25.13 1.21 -22.31
CA PHE A 607 -24.15 2.26 -21.97
C PHE A 607 -23.00 1.73 -21.10
N ILE A 608 -22.93 0.41 -20.92
CA ILE A 608 -21.95 -0.30 -20.11
C ILE A 608 -21.30 -1.37 -20.98
N SER A 609 -19.98 -1.55 -20.88
CA SER A 609 -19.28 -2.52 -21.73
C SER A 609 -19.81 -3.93 -21.51
N ALA A 610 -19.87 -4.73 -22.57
CA ALA A 610 -20.30 -6.13 -22.49
C ALA A 610 -19.45 -6.94 -21.49
N LYS A 611 -18.15 -6.61 -21.38
CA LYS A 611 -17.20 -7.16 -20.40
C LYS A 611 -17.56 -6.84 -18.94
N PHE A 612 -18.23 -5.73 -18.65
CA PHE A 612 -18.68 -5.41 -17.29
C PHE A 612 -20.05 -6.02 -16.99
N SER A 613 -20.98 -5.98 -17.95
CA SER A 613 -22.31 -6.57 -17.77
C SER A 613 -22.25 -8.08 -17.52
N SER A 614 -21.23 -8.79 -18.05
CA SER A 614 -21.01 -10.22 -17.80
C SER A 614 -20.53 -10.54 -16.38
N LYS A 615 -20.07 -9.54 -15.62
CA LYS A 615 -19.55 -9.70 -14.26
C LYS A 615 -20.63 -9.59 -13.18
N ILE A 616 -21.82 -9.12 -13.53
CA ILE A 616 -22.95 -8.91 -12.62
C ILE A 616 -23.69 -10.22 -12.36
N LYS A 617 -23.82 -10.62 -11.09
CA LYS A 617 -24.55 -11.79 -10.63
C LYS A 617 -25.63 -11.39 -9.64
N TYR A 618 -26.82 -11.96 -9.78
CA TYR A 618 -27.95 -11.72 -8.87
C TYR A 618 -28.12 -12.91 -7.94
N VAL A 619 -28.23 -12.63 -6.65
CA VAL A 619 -28.39 -13.63 -5.59
C VAL A 619 -29.62 -13.27 -4.76
N ASN A 620 -30.48 -14.24 -4.48
CA ASN A 620 -31.77 -14.00 -3.82
C ASN A 620 -31.80 -14.43 -2.35
N SER A 621 -30.76 -15.11 -1.84
CA SER A 621 -30.64 -15.47 -0.43
C SER A 621 -29.20 -15.48 0.07
N LEU A 622 -29.03 -15.39 1.39
CA LEU A 622 -27.71 -15.56 2.03
C LEU A 622 -27.12 -16.96 1.81
N ASP A 623 -27.96 -17.99 1.66
CA ASP A 623 -27.51 -19.36 1.39
C ASP A 623 -26.88 -19.49 0.00
N GLU A 624 -27.46 -18.79 -0.99
CA GLU A 624 -26.91 -18.73 -2.35
C GLU A 624 -25.63 -17.89 -2.39
N LEU A 625 -25.51 -16.85 -1.55
CA LEU A 625 -24.27 -16.09 -1.40
C LEU A 625 -23.14 -16.95 -0.81
N GLN A 626 -23.43 -17.76 0.20
CA GLN A 626 -22.47 -18.66 0.85
C GLN A 626 -21.87 -19.70 -0.11
N GLN A 627 -22.60 -20.07 -1.16
CA GLN A 627 -22.08 -20.98 -2.20
C GLN A 627 -21.08 -20.29 -3.15
N LEU A 628 -21.11 -18.96 -3.22
CA LEU A 628 -20.27 -18.18 -4.13
C LEU A 628 -19.01 -17.64 -3.46
N ILE A 629 -19.05 -17.35 -2.14
CA ILE A 629 -17.96 -16.72 -1.40
C ILE A 629 -17.80 -17.30 0.02
N PRO A 630 -16.58 -17.35 0.58
CA PRO A 630 -16.37 -17.65 1.99
C PRO A 630 -17.00 -16.57 2.86
N MET A 631 -17.82 -16.98 3.83
CA MET A 631 -18.61 -16.05 4.66
C MET A 631 -17.98 -15.71 6.01
N ASP A 632 -16.86 -16.35 6.38
CA ASP A 632 -16.24 -16.24 7.72
C ASP A 632 -15.83 -14.82 8.10
N CYS A 633 -15.48 -14.00 7.11
CA CYS A 633 -15.05 -12.60 7.27
C CYS A 633 -16.09 -11.59 6.77
N VAL A 634 -17.23 -12.05 6.22
CA VAL A 634 -18.26 -11.18 5.61
C VAL A 634 -19.22 -10.69 6.68
N GLN A 635 -19.18 -9.38 6.98
CA GLN A 635 -20.10 -8.77 7.93
C GLN A 635 -21.45 -8.46 7.27
N ILE A 636 -22.50 -9.21 7.62
CA ILE A 636 -23.87 -8.98 7.16
C ILE A 636 -24.65 -8.18 8.21
N PRO A 637 -25.22 -7.01 7.87
CA PRO A 637 -26.06 -6.23 8.78
C PRO A 637 -27.32 -6.99 9.23
N GLU A 638 -27.74 -6.81 10.49
CA GLU A 638 -28.93 -7.48 11.06
C GLU A 638 -30.21 -7.23 10.24
N CYS A 639 -30.37 -6.04 9.66
CA CYS A 639 -31.50 -5.71 8.81
C CYS A 639 -31.54 -6.55 7.52
N ILE A 640 -30.38 -6.92 6.97
CA ILE A 640 -30.28 -7.80 5.79
C ILE A 640 -30.62 -9.24 6.19
N ILE A 641 -30.15 -9.71 7.36
CA ILE A 641 -30.50 -11.04 7.89
C ILE A 641 -32.01 -11.15 8.12
N LYS A 642 -32.64 -10.09 8.63
CA LYS A 642 -34.09 -10.06 8.85
C LYS A 642 -34.87 -10.16 7.53
N VAL A 643 -34.45 -9.40 6.51
CA VAL A 643 -35.08 -9.46 5.18
C VAL A 643 -34.90 -10.84 4.53
N ASP A 644 -33.71 -11.45 4.64
CA ASP A 644 -33.47 -12.81 4.13
C ASP A 644 -34.44 -13.82 4.76
N LYS A 645 -34.65 -13.73 6.09
CA LYS A 645 -35.64 -14.56 6.80
C LYS A 645 -37.07 -14.30 6.35
N GLU A 646 -37.49 -13.04 6.26
CA GLU A 646 -38.84 -12.67 5.80
C GLU A 646 -39.12 -13.15 4.37
N LEU A 647 -38.13 -13.05 3.47
CA LEU A 647 -38.23 -13.55 2.10
C LEU A 647 -38.27 -15.08 2.03
N LYS A 648 -37.49 -15.77 2.87
CA LYS A 648 -37.54 -17.24 3.01
C LYS A 648 -38.91 -17.69 3.51
N GLU A 649 -39.42 -17.09 4.57
CA GLU A 649 -40.75 -17.37 5.11
C GLU A 649 -41.86 -17.10 4.08
N ALA A 650 -41.78 -15.99 3.34
CA ALA A 650 -42.73 -15.67 2.28
C ALA A 650 -42.66 -16.68 1.12
N ALA A 651 -41.46 -17.14 0.74
CA ALA A 651 -41.28 -18.15 -0.29
C ALA A 651 -41.80 -19.53 0.15
N GLU A 652 -41.60 -19.91 1.41
CA GLU A 652 -42.14 -21.14 2.00
C GLU A 652 -43.67 -21.10 2.11
N ASN A 653 -44.23 -19.96 2.54
CA ASN A 653 -45.68 -19.74 2.59
C ASN A 653 -46.30 -19.75 1.18
N SER A 654 -45.61 -19.19 0.18
CA SER A 654 -46.05 -19.26 -1.22
C SER A 654 -45.99 -20.69 -1.77
N LYS A 655 -44.95 -21.46 -1.47
CA LYS A 655 -44.87 -22.89 -1.82
C LYS A 655 -45.97 -23.69 -1.15
N MET A 656 -46.24 -23.46 0.14
CA MET A 656 -47.32 -24.11 0.88
C MET A 656 -48.71 -23.74 0.34
N ASN A 657 -48.94 -22.47 -0.01
CA ASN A 657 -50.19 -22.03 -0.64
C ASN A 657 -50.36 -22.59 -2.06
N SER A 658 -49.28 -22.72 -2.84
CA SER A 658 -49.31 -23.37 -4.16
C SER A 658 -49.55 -24.88 -4.07
N PHE A 659 -49.06 -25.52 -3.01
CA PHE A 659 -49.31 -26.93 -2.71
C PHE A 659 -50.77 -27.14 -2.28
N LEU A 660 -51.31 -26.27 -1.43
CA LEU A 660 -52.71 -26.27 -0.99
C LEU A 660 -53.69 -26.01 -2.16
N GLN A 661 -53.40 -25.02 -3.01
CA GLN A 661 -54.18 -24.78 -4.25
C GLN A 661 -54.02 -25.91 -5.28
N GLY A 662 -52.84 -26.54 -5.36
CA GLY A 662 -52.62 -27.74 -6.17
C GLY A 662 -53.42 -28.94 -5.68
N THR A 663 -53.59 -29.11 -4.37
CA THR A 663 -54.48 -30.13 -3.80
C THR A 663 -55.97 -29.80 -3.95
N GLU A 664 -56.39 -28.53 -3.92
CA GLU A 664 -57.77 -28.13 -4.23
C GLU A 664 -58.11 -28.31 -5.71
N ALA A 665 -57.18 -28.00 -6.63
CA ALA A 665 -57.35 -28.29 -8.06
C ALA A 665 -57.35 -29.80 -8.37
N ALA A 666 -56.53 -30.58 -7.65
CA ALA A 666 -56.53 -32.05 -7.74
C ALA A 666 -57.79 -32.68 -7.12
N ALA A 667 -58.37 -32.06 -6.08
CA ALA A 667 -59.64 -32.47 -5.50
C ALA A 667 -60.83 -32.11 -6.41
N ALA A 668 -60.85 -30.89 -6.97
CA ALA A 668 -61.88 -30.44 -7.91
C ALA A 668 -61.90 -31.27 -9.21
N SER A 669 -60.72 -31.65 -9.74
CA SER A 669 -60.62 -32.54 -10.91
C SER A 669 -60.95 -34.01 -10.63
N ARG A 670 -60.99 -34.44 -9.36
CA ARG A 670 -61.42 -35.79 -8.94
C ARG A 670 -62.93 -35.86 -8.70
N THR A 671 -63.57 -34.77 -8.27
CA THR A 671 -65.03 -34.69 -8.20
C THR A 671 -65.69 -34.61 -9.59
N ASP A 672 -65.11 -33.88 -10.56
CA ASP A 672 -65.67 -33.82 -11.92
C ASP A 672 -65.48 -35.11 -12.75
N ARG A 673 -64.59 -36.03 -12.34
CA ARG A 673 -64.41 -37.33 -13.01
C ARG A 673 -65.19 -38.48 -12.37
N GLN A 674 -65.87 -38.26 -11.26
CA GLN A 674 -66.73 -39.27 -10.63
C GLN A 674 -68.23 -39.09 -10.94
N ASP A 675 -68.64 -37.94 -11.50
CA ASP A 675 -70.03 -37.68 -11.90
C ASP A 675 -70.35 -37.97 -13.39
N GLU A 676 -69.37 -38.27 -14.24
CA GLU A 676 -69.60 -38.61 -15.68
C GLU A 676 -69.58 -40.12 -16.01
N ALA A 677 -69.36 -41.01 -15.04
CA ALA A 677 -69.27 -42.46 -15.28
C ALA A 677 -70.47 -43.28 -14.77
N GLY A 678 -71.63 -42.65 -14.58
CA GLY A 678 -72.76 -43.26 -13.84
C GLY A 678 -74.18 -42.89 -14.28
N ALA A 679 -74.45 -42.61 -15.57
CA ALA A 679 -75.81 -42.61 -16.13
C ALA A 679 -75.74 -42.84 -17.65
N SER A 680 -75.85 -44.06 -18.19
CA SER A 680 -77.08 -44.80 -18.48
C SER A 680 -78.14 -44.06 -19.32
N ARG A 681 -78.27 -44.53 -20.58
CA ARG A 681 -79.46 -44.61 -21.46
C ARG A 681 -79.86 -43.37 -22.27
N SER A 682 -79.39 -43.31 -23.51
CA SER A 682 -80.15 -43.71 -24.73
C SER A 682 -79.25 -43.74 -25.95
#